data_AF-A0A4Z1NZV3-F1
#
_entry.id   AF-A0A4Z1NZV3-F1
#
_cell.length_a   1.000
_cell.length_b   1.000
_cell.length_c   1.000
_cell.angle_alpha   90.00
_cell.angle_beta   90.00
_cell.angle_gamma   90.00
#
_symmetry.space_group_name_H-M   'P 1'
#
loop_
_entity.id
_entity.type
_entity.pdbx_description
1 polymer ?
#
loop_
_entity_poly.entity_id
_entity_poly.type
_entity_poly.pdbx_seq_one_letter_code
_entity_poly.pdbx_strand_id
1 'polypeptide(L)'
;MSYAYDDLRSSRNSFREPQGLSGQATLAFTWALKSVKGSWARQKNSLGTGRGNVPRKSLVRRICSLGNILILLWVYVVYWGERTVFDRAIDECDWRHWENWPSGAQPHHVAFVADPQLVDPHTYPGRPWPLSTFTIWYTDIYLERVYRLMQQRLYPDTTIFLGDLFDGGREWSVRGGERWDNPDKGFKRYGEVFWVKEYKRFSNIFFETFTKTGVEPRTGQMMRRRIISTLPGNHDLGFGDGVHRPVRNRFHAYFGEGNRVDVVGNHTFVSIDAVSISAKDPDHGRMNEDIWGPTMEFLDNVQETRKIAITRELKYQFGSEVADTRPRYGHNVFQTDQLKAAALPLRKGLENLSLPTILLSHVPLYRDAGTPCGPLREHWPPSKNADGTPLEKDDRNALSITRGYQYQNVISADLTKDITTKIGDIQYAFSGDDHDYCEVVHRRYPSSGGGIREFTEKSISWAMGVRRPGFSVLSLYNPIDANGKPIHTSGEETLQHHLCLMPDQLGIFIRYVLLLVFTLSCLLLRAGHMAMNPQKSQFAGPESPLLPTTSAADGEKCSSSGTSSDDGITQHSYAENNRGHLASRSSASKKERSVSPLGGYGLPPPAHPQQAQQSANPYKVPLVSHAGYYPDRAERNFERADVFVDKRRKLKGLKLFYAEFQWSVVRVAYAVLAWYGFLLYRG
;
A
#
# COMPACT_ATOMS: atom_id res chain seq x y z
N MET A 1 23.55 10.72 -37.85
CA MET A 1 22.61 10.95 -38.98
C MET A 1 21.20 10.75 -38.46
N SER A 2 20.28 11.64 -38.81
CA SER A 2 18.86 11.54 -38.46
C SER A 2 18.12 10.81 -39.59
N TYR A 3 17.25 9.87 -39.23
CA TYR A 3 16.19 9.40 -40.11
C TYR A 3 14.87 9.41 -39.35
N ALA A 4 14.03 10.39 -39.68
CA ALA A 4 12.63 10.39 -39.32
C ALA A 4 11.84 9.52 -40.31
N TYR A 5 10.76 8.91 -39.85
CA TYR A 5 9.70 8.40 -40.70
C TYR A 5 8.39 9.08 -40.28
N ASP A 6 7.73 9.72 -41.24
CA ASP A 6 6.46 10.40 -41.03
C ASP A 6 5.31 9.39 -40.88
N ASP A 7 4.49 9.59 -39.85
CA ASP A 7 3.33 8.75 -39.57
C ASP A 7 2.10 9.23 -40.37
N LEU A 8 1.66 8.43 -41.34
CA LEU A 8 0.48 8.70 -42.14
C LEU A 8 -0.80 8.52 -41.31
N ARG A 9 -1.48 9.63 -41.00
CA ARG A 9 -2.75 9.65 -40.26
C ARG A 9 -3.87 8.90 -41.00
N SER A 10 -4.22 7.71 -40.51
CA SER A 10 -5.50 7.06 -40.84
C SER A 10 -6.61 7.54 -39.89
N SER A 11 -7.67 8.13 -40.44
CA SER A 11 -8.73 8.83 -39.70
C SER A 11 -9.97 7.98 -39.41
N ARG A 12 -9.80 6.72 -38.98
CA ARG A 12 -10.90 5.84 -38.51
C ARG A 12 -10.39 4.68 -37.65
N ASN A 13 -10.36 4.89 -36.32
CA ASN A 13 -10.58 3.88 -35.27
C ASN A 13 -10.32 4.50 -33.88
N SER A 14 -11.35 5.06 -33.25
CA SER A 14 -11.27 5.54 -31.86
C SER A 14 -11.73 4.47 -30.87
N PHE A 15 -11.05 3.31 -30.85
CA PHE A 15 -11.22 2.37 -29.76
C PHE A 15 -10.36 2.83 -28.58
N ARG A 16 -10.97 3.59 -27.68
CA ARG A 16 -10.32 4.15 -26.50
C ARG A 16 -10.22 3.05 -25.44
N GLU A 17 -9.01 2.69 -25.01
CA GLU A 17 -8.84 1.73 -23.91
C GLU A 17 -9.67 2.16 -22.68
N PRO A 18 -10.33 1.22 -21.99
CA PRO A 18 -11.04 1.54 -20.76
C PRO A 18 -10.02 2.01 -19.72
N GLN A 19 -10.16 3.27 -19.30
CA GLN A 19 -9.28 3.87 -18.30
C GLN A 19 -9.25 3.02 -17.03
N GLY A 20 -8.06 2.61 -16.59
CA GLY A 20 -7.89 1.84 -15.37
C GLY A 20 -8.41 2.57 -14.13
N LEU A 21 -8.63 1.81 -13.04
CA LEU A 21 -9.19 2.32 -11.78
C LEU A 21 -8.44 3.54 -11.22
N SER A 22 -7.12 3.63 -11.41
CA SER A 22 -6.32 4.83 -11.05
C SER A 22 -6.73 6.08 -11.85
N GLY A 23 -6.98 5.94 -13.15
CA GLY A 23 -7.48 7.02 -14.00
C GLY A 23 -8.92 7.43 -13.64
N GLN A 24 -9.78 6.46 -13.36
CA GLN A 24 -11.16 6.72 -12.91
C GLN A 24 -11.19 7.39 -11.52
N ALA A 25 -10.36 6.93 -10.57
CA ALA A 25 -10.19 7.57 -9.28
C ALA A 25 -9.63 8.99 -9.41
N THR A 26 -8.67 9.21 -10.33
CA THR A 26 -8.12 10.55 -10.62
C THR A 26 -9.19 11.47 -11.25
N LEU A 27 -10.07 10.94 -12.11
CA LEU A 27 -11.19 11.71 -12.67
C LEU A 27 -12.27 12.00 -11.63
N ALA A 28 -12.63 11.05 -10.77
CA ALA A 28 -13.52 11.27 -9.63
C ALA A 28 -12.95 12.31 -8.64
N PHE A 29 -11.65 12.22 -8.35
CA PHE A 29 -10.92 13.17 -7.49
C PHE A 29 -10.83 14.56 -8.11
N THR A 30 -10.51 14.69 -9.40
CA THR A 30 -10.45 15.98 -10.09
C THR A 30 -11.84 16.59 -10.32
N TRP A 31 -12.88 15.77 -10.52
CA TRP A 31 -14.28 16.21 -10.54
C TRP A 31 -14.74 16.70 -9.17
N ALA A 32 -14.42 15.96 -8.09
CA ALA A 32 -14.65 16.41 -6.72
C ALA A 32 -13.92 17.72 -6.41
N LEU A 33 -12.64 17.85 -6.80
CA LEU A 33 -11.86 19.09 -6.67
C LEU A 33 -12.46 20.27 -7.45
N LYS A 34 -13.02 20.04 -8.65
CA LYS A 34 -13.72 21.09 -9.43
C LYS A 34 -15.03 21.51 -8.76
N SER A 35 -15.84 20.55 -8.29
CA SER A 35 -17.09 20.81 -7.55
C SER A 35 -16.84 21.52 -6.21
N VAL A 36 -15.72 21.22 -5.53
CA VAL A 36 -15.30 21.90 -4.31
C VAL A 36 -14.70 23.28 -4.60
N LYS A 37 -13.92 23.47 -5.68
CA LYS A 37 -13.51 24.83 -6.13
C LYS A 37 -14.72 25.72 -6.41
N GLY A 38 -15.77 25.19 -7.04
CA GLY A 38 -17.04 25.90 -7.25
C GLY A 38 -17.82 26.23 -5.96
N SER A 39 -17.51 25.56 -4.85
CA SER A 39 -18.07 25.84 -3.52
C SER A 39 -17.20 26.82 -2.72
N TRP A 40 -15.87 26.68 -2.78
CA TRP A 40 -14.91 27.60 -2.15
C TRP A 40 -14.90 28.99 -2.81
N ALA A 41 -15.03 29.08 -4.14
CA ALA A 41 -15.20 30.34 -4.83
C ALA A 41 -16.49 31.07 -4.39
N ARG A 42 -17.59 30.33 -4.18
CA ARG A 42 -18.84 30.87 -3.62
C ARG A 42 -18.70 31.37 -2.19
N GLN A 43 -17.85 30.76 -1.37
CA GLN A 43 -17.57 31.24 -0.01
C GLN A 43 -16.58 32.42 0.03
N LYS A 44 -15.67 32.53 -0.96
CA LYS A 44 -14.73 33.66 -1.07
C LYS A 44 -15.42 34.96 -1.47
N ASN A 45 -16.48 34.89 -2.29
CA ASN A 45 -17.27 36.06 -2.70
C ASN A 45 -18.17 36.66 -1.60
N SER A 46 -18.31 36.02 -0.42
CA SER A 46 -18.98 36.63 0.75
C SER A 46 -18.00 37.27 1.74
N LEU A 47 -16.70 37.36 1.41
CA LEU A 47 -15.65 37.95 2.23
C LEU A 47 -15.03 39.17 1.52
N GLY A 48 -15.90 40.06 1.03
CA GLY A 48 -15.53 41.39 0.56
C GLY A 48 -15.33 42.36 1.73
N THR A 49 -14.15 42.97 1.79
CA THR A 49 -13.83 44.22 2.50
C THR A 49 -14.31 44.37 3.96
N GLY A 50 -13.52 43.83 4.89
CA GLY A 50 -13.62 44.14 6.33
C GLY A 50 -12.28 43.95 7.04
N ARG A 51 -11.40 44.97 7.01
CA ARG A 51 -10.04 44.92 7.60
C ARG A 51 -10.08 45.13 9.12
N GLY A 52 -10.71 44.20 9.84
CA GLY A 52 -10.83 44.22 11.30
C GLY A 52 -9.90 43.21 11.98
N ASN A 53 -9.28 43.60 13.10
CA ASN A 53 -8.45 42.72 13.93
C ASN A 53 -9.29 41.54 14.44
N VAL A 54 -9.01 40.32 13.97
CA VAL A 54 -9.66 39.10 14.48
C VAL A 54 -9.12 38.83 15.89
N PRO A 55 -9.93 38.88 16.96
CA PRO A 55 -9.42 38.71 18.32
C PRO A 55 -8.87 37.29 18.50
N ARG A 56 -7.69 37.15 19.14
CA ARG A 56 -7.00 35.87 19.38
C ARG A 56 -7.93 34.76 19.91
N LYS A 57 -8.88 35.10 20.78
CA LYS A 57 -9.91 34.18 21.32
C LYS A 57 -10.83 33.55 20.24
N SER A 58 -11.09 34.25 19.13
CA SER A 58 -11.87 33.75 17.98
C SER A 58 -11.10 32.73 17.15
N LEU A 59 -9.79 32.94 16.96
CA LEU A 59 -8.92 32.01 16.25
C LEU A 59 -8.82 30.67 17.00
N VAL A 60 -8.60 30.71 18.32
CA VAL A 60 -8.55 29.51 19.18
C VAL A 60 -9.89 28.76 19.15
N ARG A 61 -11.04 29.45 19.28
CA ARG A 61 -12.37 28.82 19.18
C ARG A 61 -12.64 28.16 17.83
N ARG A 62 -12.10 28.69 16.73
CA ARG A 62 -12.20 28.08 15.40
C ARG A 62 -11.31 26.84 15.27
N ILE A 63 -10.07 26.90 15.78
CA ILE A 63 -9.12 25.79 15.76
C ILE A 63 -9.64 24.63 16.63
N CYS A 64 -10.05 24.89 17.88
CA CYS A 64 -10.58 23.92 18.83
C CYS A 64 -12.03 23.47 18.56
N SER A 65 -12.53 23.57 17.31
CA SER A 65 -13.83 23.00 16.96
C SER A 65 -13.74 21.46 16.90
N LEU A 66 -14.77 20.76 17.39
CA LEU A 66 -14.78 19.28 17.47
C LEU A 66 -14.38 18.61 16.15
N GLY A 67 -14.89 19.12 15.01
CA GLY A 67 -14.53 18.59 13.70
C GLY A 67 -13.06 18.76 13.33
N ASN A 68 -12.40 19.84 13.75
CA ASN A 68 -10.96 20.00 13.54
C ASN A 68 -10.14 19.09 14.46
N ILE A 69 -10.56 18.92 15.72
CA ILE A 69 -9.91 18.01 16.67
C ILE A 69 -9.97 16.57 16.13
N LEU A 70 -11.14 16.14 15.63
CA LEU A 70 -11.30 14.84 14.97
C LEU A 70 -10.42 14.72 13.71
N ILE A 71 -10.35 15.75 12.86
CA ILE A 71 -9.45 15.74 11.69
C ILE A 71 -7.97 15.61 12.12
N LEU A 72 -7.52 16.34 13.12
CA LEU A 72 -6.14 16.26 13.62
C LEU A 72 -5.83 14.89 14.22
N LEU A 73 -6.78 14.32 14.98
CA LEU A 73 -6.66 12.96 15.52
C LEU A 73 -6.55 11.92 14.40
N TRP A 74 -7.38 12.01 13.36
CA TRP A 74 -7.27 11.14 12.19
C TRP A 74 -5.96 11.32 11.42
N VAL A 75 -5.51 12.57 11.20
CA VAL A 75 -4.24 12.86 10.53
C VAL A 75 -3.08 12.21 11.29
N TYR A 76 -3.09 12.31 12.62
CA TYR A 76 -2.11 11.65 13.49
C TYR A 76 -2.21 10.12 13.42
N VAL A 77 -3.40 9.53 13.62
CA VAL A 77 -3.57 8.06 13.67
C VAL A 77 -3.25 7.41 12.32
N VAL A 78 -3.62 8.04 11.20
CA VAL A 78 -3.29 7.54 9.85
C VAL A 78 -1.80 7.72 9.54
N TYR A 79 -1.18 8.84 9.93
CA TYR A 79 0.27 8.99 9.79
C TYR A 79 1.03 7.97 10.64
N TRP A 80 0.58 7.74 11.86
CA TRP A 80 1.13 6.71 12.74
C TRP A 80 1.05 5.33 12.07
N GLY A 81 -0.15 4.91 11.64
CA GLY A 81 -0.37 3.59 11.05
C GLY A 81 0.33 3.38 9.71
N GLU A 82 0.29 4.35 8.79
CA GLU A 82 0.88 4.20 7.46
C GLU A 82 2.38 4.50 7.38
N ARG A 83 2.97 5.13 8.39
CA ARG A 83 4.40 5.51 8.42
C ARG A 83 5.09 5.04 9.69
N THR A 84 4.75 5.63 10.83
CA THR A 84 5.53 5.49 12.06
C THR A 84 5.66 4.04 12.54
N VAL A 85 4.66 3.19 12.37
CA VAL A 85 4.78 1.77 12.75
C VAL A 85 5.71 0.99 11.81
N PHE A 86 5.68 1.28 10.50
CA PHE A 86 6.57 0.65 9.51
C PHE A 86 8.02 1.12 9.65
N ASP A 87 8.24 2.44 9.81
CA ASP A 87 9.59 2.99 10.03
C ASP A 87 10.22 2.36 11.28
N ARG A 88 9.50 2.28 12.41
CA ARG A 88 10.01 1.67 13.65
C ARG A 88 10.31 0.18 13.52
N ALA A 89 9.42 -0.59 12.89
CA ALA A 89 9.62 -2.02 12.68
C ALA A 89 10.88 -2.33 11.84
N ILE A 90 11.27 -1.41 10.95
CA ILE A 90 12.49 -1.53 10.14
C ILE A 90 13.71 -0.95 10.88
N ASP A 91 13.55 0.14 11.64
CA ASP A 91 14.64 0.72 12.46
C ASP A 91 15.07 -0.25 13.60
N GLU A 92 14.16 -1.07 14.13
CA GLU A 92 14.46 -2.15 15.10
C GLU A 92 15.42 -3.21 14.51
N CYS A 93 15.37 -3.42 13.19
CA CYS A 93 16.21 -4.38 12.45
C CYS A 93 17.58 -3.86 12.02
N ASP A 94 17.90 -2.59 12.28
CA ASP A 94 19.19 -2.02 11.92
C ASP A 94 20.33 -2.85 12.52
N TRP A 95 21.23 -3.29 11.64
CA TRP A 95 22.39 -4.14 11.93
C TRP A 95 23.14 -3.73 13.20
N ARG A 96 23.26 -2.40 13.45
CA ARG A 96 23.98 -1.82 14.59
C ARG A 96 23.36 -2.14 15.96
N HIS A 97 22.13 -2.63 16.03
CA HIS A 97 21.44 -2.93 17.28
C HIS A 97 21.67 -4.36 17.79
N TRP A 98 22.06 -5.29 16.92
CA TRP A 98 22.11 -6.72 17.23
C TRP A 98 23.37 -7.45 16.73
N GLU A 99 24.08 -6.92 15.74
CA GLU A 99 25.35 -7.49 15.31
C GLU A 99 26.42 -7.37 16.39
N ASN A 100 27.11 -8.47 16.65
CA ASN A 100 28.19 -8.53 17.63
C ASN A 100 29.45 -9.11 16.97
N TRP A 101 30.19 -8.26 16.26
CA TRP A 101 31.44 -8.61 15.58
C TRP A 101 32.64 -7.83 16.13
N PRO A 102 33.88 -8.33 15.96
CA PRO A 102 35.08 -7.60 16.33
C PRO A 102 35.18 -6.21 15.69
N SER A 103 35.82 -5.27 16.38
CA SER A 103 36.00 -3.90 15.87
C SER A 103 36.78 -3.89 14.55
N GLY A 104 36.18 -3.32 13.51
CA GLY A 104 36.73 -3.29 12.15
C GLY A 104 36.24 -4.42 11.23
N ALA A 105 35.41 -5.35 11.73
CA ALA A 105 34.72 -6.32 10.90
C ALA A 105 33.82 -5.64 9.85
N GLN A 106 33.77 -6.22 8.65
CA GLN A 106 32.90 -5.80 7.55
C GLN A 106 32.02 -6.99 7.14
N PRO A 107 30.97 -7.31 7.93
CA PRO A 107 30.11 -8.44 7.63
C PRO A 107 29.35 -8.22 6.30
N HIS A 108 29.10 -9.32 5.60
CA HIS A 108 28.23 -9.38 4.43
C HIS A 108 26.79 -9.55 4.90
N HIS A 109 25.91 -8.69 4.42
CA HIS A 109 24.51 -8.60 4.87
C HIS A 109 23.56 -9.34 3.93
N VAL A 110 22.83 -10.34 4.46
CA VAL A 110 21.82 -11.10 3.71
C VAL A 110 20.43 -10.82 4.27
N ALA A 111 19.41 -10.76 3.41
CA ALA A 111 18.01 -10.74 3.81
C ALA A 111 17.27 -11.91 3.14
N PHE A 112 16.55 -12.71 3.93
CA PHE A 112 15.62 -13.74 3.45
C PHE A 112 14.21 -13.21 3.34
N VAL A 113 13.57 -13.43 2.19
CA VAL A 113 12.17 -13.11 1.94
C VAL A 113 11.41 -14.40 1.68
N ALA A 114 10.68 -14.89 2.67
CA ALA A 114 9.81 -16.05 2.52
C ALA A 114 8.38 -15.61 2.16
N ASP A 115 7.72 -16.46 1.37
CA ASP A 115 6.28 -16.46 1.12
C ASP A 115 5.66 -15.08 0.88
N PRO A 116 6.14 -14.32 -0.13
CA PRO A 116 5.46 -13.11 -0.57
C PRO A 116 4.08 -13.44 -1.16
N GLN A 117 3.88 -14.68 -1.67
CA GLN A 117 2.62 -15.28 -2.13
C GLN A 117 1.66 -14.24 -2.71
N LEU A 118 2.00 -13.74 -3.90
CA LEU A 118 1.27 -12.63 -4.53
C LEU A 118 -0.22 -12.96 -4.65
N VAL A 119 -1.03 -12.28 -3.83
CA VAL A 119 -2.48 -12.52 -3.72
C VAL A 119 -3.15 -12.31 -5.08
N ASP A 120 -3.97 -13.27 -5.49
CA ASP A 120 -4.59 -13.29 -6.80
C ASP A 120 -6.02 -13.89 -6.71
N PRO A 121 -6.74 -14.17 -7.82
CA PRO A 121 -8.07 -14.77 -7.79
C PRO A 121 -8.16 -16.19 -7.18
N HIS A 122 -7.04 -16.91 -7.05
CA HIS A 122 -6.96 -18.21 -6.37
C HIS A 122 -7.05 -18.06 -4.85
N THR A 123 -6.41 -17.04 -4.26
CA THR A 123 -6.27 -16.88 -2.79
C THR A 123 -7.59 -16.76 -2.06
N TYR A 124 -8.58 -16.10 -2.69
CA TYR A 124 -9.91 -15.90 -2.13
C TYR A 124 -10.98 -16.22 -3.18
N PRO A 125 -11.24 -17.51 -3.45
CA PRO A 125 -12.15 -17.91 -4.51
C PRO A 125 -13.56 -17.38 -4.22
N GLY A 126 -14.21 -16.85 -5.25
CA GLY A 126 -15.54 -16.25 -5.15
C GLY A 126 -15.61 -14.84 -4.54
N ARG A 127 -14.48 -14.21 -4.11
CA ARG A 127 -14.50 -12.82 -3.61
C ARG A 127 -14.96 -11.85 -4.72
N PRO A 128 -16.10 -11.17 -4.59
CA PRO A 128 -16.70 -10.40 -5.68
C PRO A 128 -15.91 -9.13 -6.00
N TRP A 129 -16.00 -8.67 -7.24
CA TRP A 129 -15.57 -7.31 -7.59
C TRP A 129 -16.47 -6.28 -6.89
N PRO A 130 -15.93 -5.17 -6.35
CA PRO A 130 -14.53 -4.71 -6.42
C PRO A 130 -13.61 -5.20 -5.29
N LEU A 131 -14.12 -5.99 -4.32
CA LEU A 131 -13.37 -6.38 -3.12
C LEU A 131 -12.13 -7.21 -3.43
N SER A 132 -12.19 -8.13 -4.41
CA SER A 132 -11.02 -8.90 -4.86
C SER A 132 -9.92 -7.99 -5.41
N THR A 133 -10.26 -7.08 -6.34
CA THR A 133 -9.31 -6.11 -6.89
C THR A 133 -8.71 -5.18 -5.82
N PHE A 134 -9.51 -4.73 -4.85
CA PHE A 134 -9.03 -3.92 -3.73
C PHE A 134 -8.08 -4.70 -2.80
N THR A 135 -8.33 -6.00 -2.61
CA THR A 135 -7.47 -6.87 -1.80
C THR A 135 -6.08 -6.95 -2.42
N ILE A 136 -6.00 -7.38 -3.68
CA ILE A 136 -4.75 -7.50 -4.45
C ILE A 136 -3.97 -6.19 -4.44
N TRP A 137 -4.64 -5.08 -4.78
CA TRP A 137 -4.02 -3.76 -4.82
C TRP A 137 -3.45 -3.31 -3.47
N TYR A 138 -4.10 -3.62 -2.34
CA TYR A 138 -3.59 -3.24 -1.03
C TYR A 138 -2.48 -4.18 -0.53
N THR A 139 -2.55 -5.47 -0.85
CA THR A 139 -1.46 -6.42 -0.54
C THR A 139 -0.19 -6.06 -1.32
N ASP A 140 -0.32 -5.67 -2.60
CA ASP A 140 0.81 -5.18 -3.39
C ASP A 140 1.46 -3.94 -2.76
N ILE A 141 0.65 -2.94 -2.33
CA ILE A 141 1.15 -1.73 -1.64
C ILE A 141 1.86 -2.07 -0.32
N TYR A 142 1.35 -3.05 0.44
CA TYR A 142 1.99 -3.50 1.67
C TYR A 142 3.37 -4.11 1.39
N LEU A 143 3.44 -5.06 0.44
CA LEU A 143 4.67 -5.72 0.03
C LEU A 143 5.69 -4.72 -0.52
N GLU A 144 5.29 -3.83 -1.42
CA GLU A 144 6.14 -2.75 -1.96
C GLU A 144 6.67 -1.85 -0.83
N ARG A 145 5.82 -1.45 0.12
CA ARG A 145 6.24 -0.61 1.25
C ARG A 145 7.27 -1.30 2.14
N VAL A 146 6.99 -2.52 2.59
CA VAL A 146 7.89 -3.29 3.48
C VAL A 146 9.21 -3.56 2.77
N TYR A 147 9.15 -4.13 1.56
CA TYR A 147 10.35 -4.50 0.81
C TYR A 147 11.19 -3.26 0.45
N ARG A 148 10.57 -2.16 0.03
CA ARG A 148 11.31 -0.92 -0.24
C ARG A 148 11.96 -0.35 1.02
N LEU A 149 11.30 -0.36 2.18
CA LEU A 149 11.91 0.11 3.43
C LEU A 149 13.08 -0.79 3.85
N MET A 150 12.95 -2.11 3.75
CA MET A 150 14.05 -3.06 3.95
C MET A 150 15.23 -2.75 3.02
N GLN A 151 14.98 -2.58 1.72
CA GLN A 151 16.02 -2.27 0.74
C GLN A 151 16.67 -0.89 0.96
N GLN A 152 15.91 0.13 1.36
CA GLN A 152 16.42 1.51 1.51
C GLN A 152 17.07 1.80 2.86
N ARG A 153 16.61 1.17 3.95
CA ARG A 153 17.11 1.40 5.31
C ARG A 153 18.18 0.40 5.71
N LEU A 154 17.92 -0.89 5.50
CA LEU A 154 18.87 -1.96 5.86
C LEU A 154 19.91 -2.19 4.74
N TYR A 155 19.54 -1.95 3.48
CA TYR A 155 20.45 -2.03 2.33
C TYR A 155 21.29 -3.34 2.29
N PRO A 156 20.66 -4.53 2.33
CA PRO A 156 21.37 -5.81 2.35
C PRO A 156 22.21 -6.02 1.08
N ASP A 157 23.37 -6.64 1.19
CA ASP A 157 24.25 -6.97 0.06
C ASP A 157 23.69 -8.13 -0.78
N THR A 158 22.89 -9.01 -0.19
CA THR A 158 22.21 -10.08 -0.93
C THR A 158 20.79 -10.28 -0.41
N THR A 159 19.81 -10.37 -1.31
CA THR A 159 18.42 -10.71 -0.98
C THR A 159 18.07 -12.04 -1.60
N ILE A 160 17.60 -13.00 -0.81
CA ILE A 160 17.29 -14.36 -1.24
C ILE A 160 15.82 -14.65 -0.93
N PHE A 161 15.06 -15.11 -1.92
CA PHE A 161 13.67 -15.53 -1.75
C PHE A 161 13.61 -17.04 -1.47
N LEU A 162 12.76 -17.44 -0.54
CA LEU A 162 12.66 -18.82 -0.06
C LEU A 162 11.40 -19.56 -0.57
N GLY A 163 11.09 -19.39 -1.86
CA GLY A 163 9.92 -20.00 -2.50
C GLY A 163 8.63 -19.19 -2.39
N ASP A 164 7.58 -19.77 -2.96
CA ASP A 164 6.20 -19.29 -2.95
C ASP A 164 6.04 -17.81 -3.34
N LEU A 165 6.53 -17.54 -4.55
CA LEU A 165 6.51 -16.20 -5.14
C LEU A 165 5.09 -15.77 -5.54
N PHE A 166 4.25 -16.73 -5.93
CA PHE A 166 2.83 -16.53 -6.32
C PHE A 166 1.94 -17.55 -5.61
N ASP A 167 0.74 -17.14 -5.19
CA ASP A 167 -0.24 -18.08 -4.62
C ASP A 167 -0.91 -18.96 -5.71
N GLY A 168 -1.30 -18.39 -6.85
CA GLY A 168 -1.83 -19.14 -8.00
C GLY A 168 -0.77 -19.61 -8.99
N GLY A 169 0.52 -19.65 -8.63
CA GLY A 169 1.65 -19.84 -9.54
C GLY A 169 1.52 -21.06 -10.45
N ARG A 170 1.19 -22.21 -9.86
CA ARG A 170 0.96 -23.50 -10.54
C ARG A 170 -0.37 -23.59 -11.29
N GLU A 171 -1.37 -22.81 -10.88
CA GLU A 171 -2.76 -22.95 -11.31
C GLU A 171 -3.00 -22.44 -12.75
N TRP A 172 -2.14 -21.53 -13.21
CA TRP A 172 -2.26 -20.87 -14.51
C TRP A 172 -1.67 -21.71 -15.64
N SER A 173 -2.52 -22.19 -16.55
CA SER A 173 -2.15 -23.00 -17.72
C SER A 173 -1.06 -22.38 -18.63
N VAL A 174 -0.25 -23.23 -19.29
CA VAL A 174 0.84 -22.83 -20.20
C VAL A 174 0.38 -22.91 -21.67
N ARG A 175 0.83 -21.98 -22.52
CA ARG A 175 0.44 -21.92 -23.94
C ARG A 175 1.07 -23.08 -24.72
N GLY A 176 0.23 -23.85 -25.42
CA GLY A 176 0.68 -24.95 -26.29
C GLY A 176 1.08 -26.24 -25.58
N GLY A 177 1.05 -26.27 -24.24
CA GLY A 177 1.07 -27.52 -23.50
C GLY A 177 -0.29 -28.22 -23.52
N GLU A 178 -0.34 -29.47 -23.05
CA GLU A 178 -1.60 -30.10 -22.68
C GLU A 178 -2.34 -29.18 -21.70
N ARG A 179 -3.64 -28.94 -21.96
CA ARG A 179 -4.46 -28.09 -21.10
C ARG A 179 -4.59 -28.79 -19.75
N TRP A 180 -3.79 -28.36 -18.77
CA TRP A 180 -3.92 -28.76 -17.38
C TRP A 180 -5.39 -28.64 -16.98
N ASP A 181 -6.03 -29.77 -16.68
CA ASP A 181 -7.42 -29.81 -16.27
C ASP A 181 -7.49 -29.46 -14.78
N ASN A 182 -7.25 -28.17 -14.49
CA ASN A 182 -7.37 -27.62 -13.15
C ASN A 182 -8.71 -28.11 -12.56
N PRO A 183 -8.70 -28.80 -11.39
CA PRO A 183 -9.90 -29.39 -10.83
C PRO A 183 -11.00 -28.35 -10.58
N ASP A 184 -10.63 -27.10 -10.30
CA ASP A 184 -11.57 -25.99 -10.29
C ASP A 184 -11.80 -25.43 -11.71
N LYS A 185 -13.00 -25.73 -12.22
CA LYS A 185 -13.51 -25.25 -13.51
C LYS A 185 -13.57 -23.73 -13.61
N GLY A 186 -13.62 -23.00 -12.49
CA GLY A 186 -13.61 -21.54 -12.43
C GLY A 186 -12.31 -20.89 -12.89
N PHE A 187 -11.18 -21.61 -12.80
CA PHE A 187 -9.86 -21.09 -13.17
C PHE A 187 -9.47 -21.33 -14.63
N LYS A 188 -10.24 -22.10 -15.40
CA LYS A 188 -9.97 -22.41 -16.83
C LYS A 188 -9.94 -21.20 -17.77
N ARG A 189 -10.37 -20.02 -17.29
CA ARG A 189 -10.25 -18.72 -17.98
C ARG A 189 -8.86 -18.06 -17.85
N TYR A 190 -8.04 -18.53 -16.92
CA TYR A 190 -6.69 -18.04 -16.67
C TYR A 190 -5.64 -18.96 -17.29
N GLY A 191 -4.48 -18.40 -17.61
CA GLY A 191 -3.40 -19.09 -18.30
C GLY A 191 -2.18 -18.18 -18.43
N GLU A 192 -1.28 -18.49 -19.35
CA GLU A 192 0.04 -17.86 -19.42
C GLU A 192 -0.01 -16.32 -19.52
N VAL A 193 -0.95 -15.75 -20.29
CA VAL A 193 -1.14 -14.29 -20.40
C VAL A 193 -1.56 -13.65 -19.06
N PHE A 194 -2.17 -14.42 -18.15
CA PHE A 194 -2.42 -13.99 -16.78
C PHE A 194 -1.15 -14.15 -15.93
N TRP A 195 -0.51 -15.33 -15.93
CA TRP A 195 0.74 -15.56 -15.19
C TRP A 195 1.85 -14.55 -15.53
N VAL A 196 2.01 -14.16 -16.79
CA VAL A 196 2.98 -13.12 -17.22
C VAL A 196 2.64 -11.73 -16.65
N LYS A 197 1.37 -11.43 -16.37
CA LYS A 197 0.97 -10.20 -15.66
C LYS A 197 1.32 -10.29 -14.17
N GLU A 198 1.14 -11.45 -13.56
CA GLU A 198 1.55 -11.68 -12.17
C GLU A 198 3.08 -11.59 -12.04
N TYR A 199 3.84 -12.21 -12.94
CA TYR A 199 5.30 -12.06 -13.03
C TYR A 199 5.72 -10.59 -13.20
N LYS A 200 5.02 -9.82 -14.03
CA LYS A 200 5.26 -8.37 -14.15
C LYS A 200 4.95 -7.63 -12.85
N ARG A 201 3.90 -8.02 -12.12
CA ARG A 201 3.56 -7.44 -10.81
C ARG A 201 4.65 -7.72 -9.77
N PHE A 202 5.11 -8.98 -9.68
CA PHE A 202 6.27 -9.38 -8.87
C PHE A 202 7.51 -8.56 -9.24
N SER A 203 7.83 -8.47 -10.53
CA SER A 203 8.99 -7.72 -11.05
C SER A 203 8.96 -6.24 -10.66
N ASN A 204 7.79 -5.59 -10.76
CA ASN A 204 7.62 -4.19 -10.36
C ASN A 204 7.80 -4.01 -8.84
N ILE A 205 7.26 -4.92 -8.01
CA ILE A 205 7.34 -4.83 -6.55
C ILE A 205 8.78 -5.07 -6.06
N PHE A 206 9.44 -6.12 -6.56
CA PHE A 206 10.72 -6.60 -6.03
C PHE A 206 11.92 -6.17 -6.89
N PHE A 207 11.99 -6.58 -8.16
CA PHE A 207 13.16 -6.34 -9.01
C PHE A 207 13.37 -4.85 -9.35
N GLU A 208 12.29 -4.13 -9.65
CA GLU A 208 12.34 -2.70 -9.96
C GLU A 208 12.71 -1.88 -8.70
N THR A 209 12.16 -2.25 -7.53
CA THR A 209 12.50 -1.64 -6.23
C THR A 209 13.96 -1.86 -5.85
N PHE A 210 14.46 -3.10 -6.01
CA PHE A 210 15.87 -3.42 -5.77
C PHE A 210 16.78 -2.57 -6.68
N THR A 211 16.48 -2.54 -7.98
CA THR A 211 17.26 -1.80 -8.98
C THR A 211 17.22 -0.28 -8.75
N LYS A 212 16.06 0.29 -8.42
CA LYS A 212 15.88 1.71 -8.06
C LYS A 212 16.65 2.14 -6.82
N THR A 213 16.82 1.23 -5.87
CA THR A 213 17.56 1.49 -4.62
C THR A 213 19.07 1.48 -4.83
N GLY A 214 19.55 0.80 -5.88
CA GLY A 214 20.93 0.75 -6.31
C GLY A 214 21.55 -0.63 -6.14
N VAL A 215 22.41 -1.01 -7.07
CA VAL A 215 23.06 -2.35 -7.12
C VAL A 215 24.54 -2.31 -6.72
N GLU A 216 25.08 -1.13 -6.42
CA GLU A 216 26.49 -0.95 -6.10
C GLU A 216 26.84 -1.45 -4.69
N PRO A 217 28.06 -1.95 -4.46
CA PRO A 217 28.49 -2.45 -3.15
C PRO A 217 28.46 -1.36 -2.08
N ARG A 218 28.24 -1.76 -0.82
CA ARG A 218 28.56 -0.92 0.34
C ARG A 218 30.07 -0.68 0.43
N THR A 219 30.48 0.39 1.10
CA THR A 219 31.90 0.66 1.37
C THR A 219 32.54 -0.52 2.11
N GLY A 220 33.59 -1.12 1.53
CA GLY A 220 34.27 -2.31 2.06
C GLY A 220 33.84 -3.62 1.39
N GLN A 221 32.66 -3.68 0.78
CA GLN A 221 32.22 -4.85 0.02
C GLN A 221 32.80 -4.83 -1.41
N MET A 222 33.27 -5.99 -1.88
CA MET A 222 33.83 -6.15 -3.23
C MET A 222 32.74 -6.39 -4.28
N MET A 223 31.72 -7.17 -3.93
CA MET A 223 30.68 -7.59 -4.86
C MET A 223 29.47 -6.65 -4.87
N ARG A 224 28.97 -6.39 -6.08
CA ARG A 224 27.66 -5.78 -6.29
C ARG A 224 26.55 -6.55 -5.59
N ARG A 225 25.49 -5.83 -5.24
CA ARG A 225 24.33 -6.39 -4.55
C ARG A 225 23.64 -7.42 -5.44
N ARG A 226 23.23 -8.53 -4.85
CA ARG A 226 22.59 -9.67 -5.55
C ARG A 226 21.16 -9.89 -5.10
N ILE A 227 20.32 -10.32 -6.03
CA ILE A 227 18.98 -10.83 -5.77
C ILE A 227 18.91 -12.26 -6.31
N ILE A 228 18.44 -13.19 -5.47
CA ILE A 228 18.32 -14.62 -5.79
C ILE A 228 16.86 -15.00 -5.53
N SER A 229 16.11 -15.31 -6.58
CA SER A 229 14.70 -15.69 -6.50
C SER A 229 14.41 -16.97 -7.29
N THR A 230 15.39 -17.88 -7.30
CA THR A 230 15.36 -19.15 -8.03
C THR A 230 14.71 -20.29 -7.27
N LEU A 231 14.64 -20.21 -5.93
CA LEU A 231 14.05 -21.29 -5.13
C LEU A 231 12.53 -21.30 -5.35
N PRO A 232 11.93 -22.39 -5.86
CA PRO A 232 10.49 -22.50 -6.01
C PRO A 232 9.82 -22.97 -4.70
N GLY A 233 8.54 -22.63 -4.54
CA GLY A 233 7.67 -23.30 -3.57
C GLY A 233 6.54 -24.13 -4.21
N ASN A 234 5.67 -24.67 -3.36
CA ASN A 234 4.57 -25.54 -3.77
C ASN A 234 3.39 -24.79 -4.41
N HIS A 235 3.23 -23.48 -4.16
CA HIS A 235 2.32 -22.63 -4.93
C HIS A 235 2.90 -22.19 -6.29
N ASP A 236 4.23 -22.17 -6.44
CA ASP A 236 4.88 -21.91 -7.73
C ASP A 236 4.77 -23.10 -8.71
N LEU A 237 5.03 -24.32 -8.23
CA LEU A 237 5.19 -25.51 -9.08
C LEU A 237 4.15 -26.63 -8.90
N GLY A 238 3.48 -26.69 -7.74
CA GLY A 238 2.88 -27.91 -7.21
C GLY A 238 3.86 -28.67 -6.30
N PHE A 239 3.45 -29.83 -5.80
CA PHE A 239 4.24 -30.65 -4.86
C PHE A 239 4.29 -32.11 -5.30
N GLY A 240 5.47 -32.73 -5.22
CA GLY A 240 5.69 -34.13 -5.55
C GLY A 240 5.21 -34.49 -6.95
N ASP A 241 4.47 -35.58 -7.09
CA ASP A 241 3.87 -36.02 -8.37
C ASP A 241 2.88 -35.01 -8.98
N GLY A 242 2.44 -34.02 -8.18
CA GLY A 242 1.65 -32.89 -8.61
C GLY A 242 2.45 -31.75 -9.27
N VAL A 243 3.78 -31.86 -9.41
CA VAL A 243 4.61 -30.88 -10.13
C VAL A 243 4.44 -31.04 -11.63
N HIS A 244 4.02 -29.97 -12.32
CA HIS A 244 3.82 -30.01 -13.77
C HIS A 244 5.05 -29.52 -14.53
N ARG A 245 5.65 -30.38 -15.36
CA ARG A 245 6.84 -30.05 -16.18
C ARG A 245 6.72 -28.73 -16.95
N PRO A 246 5.60 -28.38 -17.62
CA PRO A 246 5.47 -27.08 -18.30
C PRO A 246 5.47 -25.88 -17.34
N VAL A 247 4.93 -26.03 -16.13
CA VAL A 247 4.92 -25.00 -15.08
C VAL A 247 6.34 -24.81 -14.54
N ARG A 248 7.04 -25.90 -14.21
CA ARG A 248 8.45 -25.88 -13.79
C ARG A 248 9.34 -25.22 -14.84
N ASN A 249 9.24 -25.66 -16.10
CA ASN A 249 10.04 -25.09 -17.18
C ASN A 249 9.73 -23.60 -17.40
N ARG A 250 8.48 -23.15 -17.20
CA ARG A 250 8.12 -21.72 -17.20
C ARG A 250 8.77 -20.98 -16.02
N PHE A 251 8.71 -21.51 -14.80
CA PHE A 251 9.36 -20.89 -13.65
C PHE A 251 10.87 -20.75 -13.89
N HIS A 252 11.53 -21.83 -14.31
CA HIS A 252 12.97 -21.86 -14.60
C HIS A 252 13.37 -20.85 -15.70
N ALA A 253 12.53 -20.68 -16.74
CA ALA A 253 12.80 -19.72 -17.82
C ALA A 253 12.77 -18.24 -17.38
N TYR A 254 12.06 -17.91 -16.30
CA TYR A 254 11.90 -16.53 -15.82
C TYR A 254 12.71 -16.23 -14.55
N PHE A 255 12.91 -17.21 -13.68
CA PHE A 255 13.59 -17.06 -12.39
C PHE A 255 14.98 -17.73 -12.37
N GLY A 256 15.17 -18.78 -13.16
CA GLY A 256 16.35 -19.65 -13.17
C GLY A 256 16.13 -21.00 -12.45
N GLU A 257 17.11 -21.89 -12.53
CA GLU A 257 17.09 -23.21 -11.89
C GLU A 257 17.12 -23.10 -10.35
N GLY A 258 16.23 -23.82 -9.66
CA GLY A 258 16.17 -23.85 -8.19
C GLY A 258 17.32 -24.63 -7.52
N ASN A 259 17.89 -25.60 -8.24
CA ASN A 259 19.03 -26.41 -7.81
C ASN A 259 20.35 -25.71 -8.14
N ARG A 260 21.02 -25.13 -7.14
CA ARG A 260 22.23 -24.31 -7.37
C ARG A 260 23.10 -24.16 -6.12
N VAL A 261 24.36 -23.76 -6.35
CA VAL A 261 25.30 -23.39 -5.28
C VAL A 261 25.79 -21.95 -5.51
N ASP A 262 25.70 -21.13 -4.47
CA ASP A 262 26.20 -19.75 -4.45
C ASP A 262 27.21 -19.56 -3.31
N VAL A 263 28.18 -18.68 -3.53
CA VAL A 263 29.07 -18.22 -2.45
C VAL A 263 28.74 -16.76 -2.13
N VAL A 264 28.45 -16.52 -0.85
CA VAL A 264 27.95 -15.24 -0.32
C VAL A 264 28.60 -15.02 1.05
N GLY A 265 29.27 -13.89 1.26
CA GLY A 265 29.94 -13.61 2.55
C GLY A 265 30.90 -14.70 3.03
N ASN A 266 31.61 -15.37 2.11
CA ASN A 266 32.48 -16.53 2.38
C ASN A 266 31.76 -17.72 3.05
N HIS A 267 30.47 -17.89 2.76
CA HIS A 267 29.67 -19.07 3.09
C HIS A 267 29.15 -19.72 1.80
N THR A 268 28.95 -21.04 1.81
CA THR A 268 28.34 -21.78 0.70
C THR A 268 26.84 -21.92 0.95
N PHE A 269 26.02 -21.32 0.08
CA PHE A 269 24.58 -21.52 0.05
C PHE A 269 24.25 -22.60 -0.98
N VAL A 270 23.57 -23.67 -0.56
CA VAL A 270 23.10 -24.76 -1.42
C VAL A 270 21.58 -24.69 -1.45
N SER A 271 21.01 -24.39 -2.62
CA SER A 271 19.57 -24.28 -2.86
C SER A 271 19.08 -25.56 -3.54
N ILE A 272 17.96 -26.12 -3.04
CA ILE A 272 17.35 -27.35 -3.57
C ILE A 272 15.88 -27.16 -3.94
N ASP A 273 15.47 -27.69 -5.08
CA ASP A 273 14.06 -27.86 -5.44
C ASP A 273 13.46 -29.04 -4.65
N ALA A 274 13.07 -28.72 -3.41
CA ALA A 274 12.46 -29.64 -2.46
C ALA A 274 11.08 -30.16 -2.89
N VAL A 275 10.32 -29.35 -3.65
CA VAL A 275 8.97 -29.73 -4.09
C VAL A 275 9.02 -30.74 -5.23
N SER A 276 9.99 -30.64 -6.15
CA SER A 276 10.23 -31.65 -7.18
C SER A 276 10.87 -32.93 -6.61
N ILE A 277 11.88 -32.85 -5.74
CA ILE A 277 12.52 -34.08 -5.21
C ILE A 277 11.57 -34.90 -4.33
N SER A 278 10.55 -34.29 -3.72
CA SER A 278 9.53 -35.01 -2.95
C SER A 278 8.73 -36.02 -3.79
N ALA A 279 8.76 -35.95 -5.13
CA ALA A 279 8.21 -36.98 -6.03
C ALA A 279 8.99 -38.31 -6.01
N LYS A 280 10.18 -38.34 -5.40
CA LYS A 280 10.96 -39.57 -5.14
C LYS A 280 10.39 -40.39 -3.97
N ASP A 281 9.58 -39.77 -3.12
CA ASP A 281 9.01 -40.43 -1.95
C ASP A 281 7.95 -41.48 -2.35
N PRO A 282 8.07 -42.74 -1.89
CA PRO A 282 7.11 -43.80 -2.19
C PRO A 282 5.65 -43.44 -1.92
N ASP A 283 5.39 -42.59 -0.92
CA ASP A 283 4.03 -42.24 -0.47
C ASP A 283 3.24 -41.37 -1.46
N HIS A 284 3.86 -40.86 -2.53
CA HIS A 284 3.19 -40.10 -3.60
C HIS A 284 2.62 -40.99 -4.72
N GLY A 285 3.14 -42.21 -4.88
CA GLY A 285 2.55 -43.30 -5.66
C GLY A 285 2.97 -43.41 -7.14
N ARG A 286 3.49 -42.36 -7.78
CA ARG A 286 4.09 -42.41 -9.13
C ARG A 286 5.48 -41.76 -9.15
N MET A 287 6.52 -42.54 -8.85
CA MET A 287 7.92 -42.11 -8.99
C MET A 287 8.24 -41.67 -10.43
N ASN A 288 8.01 -40.39 -10.73
CA ASN A 288 8.25 -39.80 -12.04
C ASN A 288 9.65 -39.18 -12.06
N GLU A 289 10.62 -39.94 -12.55
CA GLU A 289 12.04 -39.56 -12.57
C GLU A 289 12.31 -38.23 -13.29
N ASP A 290 11.49 -37.85 -14.29
CA ASP A 290 11.58 -36.53 -14.93
C ASP A 290 11.39 -35.35 -13.94
N ILE A 291 10.68 -35.58 -12.83
CA ILE A 291 10.40 -34.58 -11.80
C ILE A 291 11.56 -34.53 -10.80
N TRP A 292 11.82 -35.61 -10.07
CA TRP A 292 12.81 -35.63 -8.98
C TRP A 292 14.26 -35.84 -9.44
N GLY A 293 14.47 -36.48 -10.59
CA GLY A 293 15.78 -36.86 -11.14
C GLY A 293 16.75 -35.69 -11.29
N PRO A 294 16.36 -34.53 -11.87
CA PRO A 294 17.25 -33.37 -11.99
C PRO A 294 17.77 -32.84 -10.64
N THR A 295 16.96 -32.87 -9.57
CA THR A 295 17.42 -32.50 -8.22
C THR A 295 18.36 -33.57 -7.65
N MET A 296 18.10 -34.85 -7.93
CA MET A 296 18.97 -35.95 -7.51
C MET A 296 20.35 -35.89 -8.20
N GLU A 297 20.38 -35.67 -9.51
CA GLU A 297 21.60 -35.48 -10.30
C GLU A 297 22.42 -34.28 -9.80
N PHE A 298 21.75 -33.17 -9.43
CA PHE A 298 22.41 -32.05 -8.78
C PHE A 298 23.02 -32.43 -7.42
N LEU A 299 22.29 -33.17 -6.58
CA LEU A 299 22.79 -33.62 -5.27
C LEU A 299 23.98 -34.58 -5.40
N ASP A 300 23.99 -35.46 -6.41
CA ASP A 300 25.12 -36.34 -6.70
C ASP A 300 26.38 -35.56 -7.09
N ASN A 301 26.22 -34.44 -7.82
CA ASN A 301 27.31 -33.58 -8.29
C ASN A 301 27.55 -32.31 -7.42
N VAL A 302 26.92 -32.23 -6.24
CA VAL A 302 26.92 -31.00 -5.42
C VAL A 302 28.30 -30.65 -4.89
N GLN A 303 29.12 -31.65 -4.56
CA GLN A 303 30.48 -31.45 -4.05
C GLN A 303 31.41 -30.84 -5.11
N GLU A 304 31.29 -31.25 -6.36
CA GLU A 304 32.04 -30.66 -7.47
C GLU A 304 31.56 -29.25 -7.78
N THR A 305 30.24 -29.06 -7.88
CA THR A 305 29.60 -27.75 -8.09
C THR A 305 30.03 -26.73 -7.02
N ARG A 306 30.06 -27.16 -5.75
CA ARG A 306 30.54 -26.38 -4.61
C ARG A 306 32.01 -25.99 -4.74
N LYS A 307 32.91 -26.94 -5.04
CA LYS A 307 34.33 -26.66 -5.25
C LYS A 307 34.55 -25.65 -6.39
N ILE A 308 33.83 -25.81 -7.51
CA ILE A 308 33.88 -24.87 -8.64
C ILE A 308 33.41 -23.47 -8.23
N ALA A 309 32.31 -23.37 -7.47
CA ALA A 309 31.77 -22.09 -7.00
C ALA A 309 32.76 -21.36 -6.07
N ILE A 310 33.34 -22.06 -5.08
CA ILE A 310 34.33 -21.48 -4.16
C ILE A 310 35.61 -21.07 -4.93
N THR A 311 36.08 -21.87 -5.90
CA THR A 311 37.23 -21.51 -6.74
C THR A 311 37.02 -20.18 -7.48
N ARG A 312 35.82 -20.01 -8.04
CA ARG A 312 35.44 -18.83 -8.81
C ARG A 312 35.41 -17.59 -7.93
N GLU A 313 34.90 -17.73 -6.70
CA GLU A 313 34.80 -16.66 -5.72
C GLU A 313 36.19 -16.22 -5.21
N LEU A 314 37.05 -17.14 -4.78
CA LEU A 314 38.41 -16.80 -4.33
C LEU A 314 39.22 -16.08 -5.41
N LYS A 315 39.10 -16.52 -6.66
CA LYS A 315 39.76 -15.87 -7.81
C LYS A 315 39.23 -14.45 -8.06
N TYR A 316 37.97 -14.17 -7.72
CA TYR A 316 37.41 -12.84 -7.83
C TYR A 316 37.91 -11.92 -6.70
N GLN A 317 37.94 -12.41 -5.46
CA GLN A 317 38.35 -11.62 -4.29
C GLN A 317 39.86 -11.34 -4.23
N PHE A 318 40.70 -12.35 -4.46
CA PHE A 318 42.16 -12.27 -4.31
C PHE A 318 42.93 -12.14 -5.64
N GLY A 319 42.22 -12.09 -6.77
CA GLY A 319 42.82 -11.95 -8.09
C GLY A 319 43.68 -13.13 -8.54
N SER A 320 44.63 -12.85 -9.45
CA SER A 320 45.45 -13.89 -10.09
C SER A 320 46.57 -14.47 -9.22
N GLU A 321 46.84 -13.96 -8.01
CA GLU A 321 47.92 -14.53 -7.17
C GLU A 321 47.55 -15.92 -6.62
N VAL A 322 46.25 -16.24 -6.54
CA VAL A 322 45.71 -17.61 -6.28
C VAL A 322 45.64 -18.45 -7.57
N ALA A 323 46.04 -17.88 -8.69
CA ALA A 323 45.89 -18.45 -10.01
C ALA A 323 46.96 -18.02 -11.02
N ASP A 324 48.23 -18.33 -10.73
CA ASP A 324 49.17 -18.58 -11.82
C ASP A 324 48.74 -19.85 -12.58
N THR A 325 47.81 -19.64 -13.51
CA THR A 325 47.50 -20.46 -14.69
C THR A 325 46.37 -19.77 -15.46
N ARG A 326 46.77 -18.79 -16.27
CA ARG A 326 46.10 -18.22 -17.46
C ARG A 326 44.65 -18.68 -17.74
N PRO A 327 43.63 -17.80 -17.65
CA PRO A 327 42.34 -18.07 -18.28
C PRO A 327 42.46 -17.86 -19.80
N ARG A 328 42.77 -18.92 -20.53
CA ARG A 328 42.16 -19.13 -21.84
C ARG A 328 41.62 -20.55 -21.84
N TYR A 329 40.31 -20.68 -22.03
CA TYR A 329 39.76 -21.92 -22.58
C TYR A 329 40.56 -22.21 -23.86
N GLY A 330 41.34 -23.29 -23.85
CA GLY A 330 42.00 -23.73 -25.07
C GLY A 330 40.91 -24.00 -26.10
N HIS A 331 40.97 -23.34 -27.26
CA HIS A 331 40.09 -23.67 -28.39
C HIS A 331 40.55 -25.01 -28.97
N ASN A 332 40.22 -26.07 -28.25
CA ASN A 332 40.50 -27.45 -28.61
C ASN A 332 39.34 -27.94 -29.48
N VAL A 333 39.64 -28.39 -30.69
CA VAL A 333 38.65 -29.00 -31.57
C VAL A 333 38.43 -30.44 -31.12
N PHE A 334 37.30 -30.68 -30.45
CA PHE A 334 36.86 -32.03 -30.09
C PHE A 334 36.00 -32.61 -31.24
N GLN A 335 36.12 -33.90 -31.47
CA GLN A 335 35.19 -34.62 -32.36
C GLN A 335 33.85 -34.86 -31.65
N THR A 336 32.77 -35.09 -32.42
CA THR A 336 31.38 -35.12 -31.92
C THR A 336 31.12 -36.22 -30.88
N ASP A 337 31.86 -37.33 -30.97
CA ASP A 337 31.91 -38.44 -30.02
C ASP A 337 32.58 -38.03 -28.68
N GLN A 338 33.64 -37.23 -28.75
CA GLN A 338 34.42 -36.78 -27.58
C GLN A 338 33.71 -35.71 -26.75
N LEU A 339 32.76 -34.96 -27.33
CA LEU A 339 31.97 -33.96 -26.61
C LEU A 339 31.25 -34.53 -25.38
N LYS A 340 30.81 -35.80 -25.42
CA LYS A 340 30.14 -36.45 -24.28
C LYS A 340 31.07 -36.80 -23.12
N ALA A 341 32.38 -36.88 -23.36
CA ALA A 341 33.40 -37.21 -22.36
C ALA A 341 34.23 -35.99 -21.92
N ALA A 342 33.94 -34.80 -22.46
CA ALA A 342 34.70 -33.57 -22.22
C ALA A 342 34.32 -32.93 -20.86
N ALA A 343 34.81 -33.51 -19.77
CA ALA A 343 34.75 -32.89 -18.45
C ALA A 343 35.69 -31.66 -18.36
N LEU A 344 35.29 -30.65 -17.60
CA LEU A 344 36.20 -29.55 -17.23
C LEU A 344 37.31 -30.13 -16.32
N PRO A 345 38.60 -29.80 -16.54
CA PRO A 345 39.68 -30.37 -15.74
C PRO A 345 39.57 -29.90 -14.28
N LEU A 346 39.21 -30.82 -13.38
CA LEU A 346 39.16 -30.57 -11.94
C LEU A 346 40.54 -30.12 -11.44
N ARG A 347 40.61 -28.94 -10.82
CA ARG A 347 41.87 -28.29 -10.46
C ARG A 347 42.52 -29.02 -9.28
N LYS A 348 43.61 -29.76 -9.54
CA LYS A 348 44.41 -30.42 -8.49
C LYS A 348 44.86 -29.41 -7.44
N GLY A 349 44.78 -29.80 -6.17
CA GLY A 349 45.12 -28.96 -5.00
C GLY A 349 43.95 -28.30 -4.28
N LEU A 350 42.70 -28.48 -4.77
CA LEU A 350 41.49 -27.92 -4.13
C LEU A 350 40.72 -28.90 -3.23
N GLU A 351 41.31 -30.05 -2.91
CA GLU A 351 40.60 -31.17 -2.26
C GLU A 351 40.17 -30.86 -0.82
N ASN A 352 40.87 -29.94 -0.14
CA ASN A 352 40.62 -29.54 1.25
C ASN A 352 39.96 -28.15 1.38
N LEU A 353 39.29 -27.66 0.33
CA LEU A 353 38.68 -26.33 0.30
C LEU A 353 37.21 -26.38 0.72
N SER A 354 36.89 -26.02 1.96
CA SER A 354 35.53 -25.96 2.49
C SER A 354 35.23 -24.62 3.18
N LEU A 355 34.09 -24.02 2.82
CA LEU A 355 33.47 -22.90 3.52
C LEU A 355 32.20 -23.39 4.22
N PRO A 356 31.74 -22.79 5.34
CA PRO A 356 30.53 -23.22 6.04
C PRO A 356 29.32 -23.37 5.11
N THR A 357 28.58 -24.48 5.22
CA THR A 357 27.43 -24.77 4.35
C THR A 357 26.11 -24.35 5.00
N ILE A 358 25.28 -23.68 4.20
CA ILE A 358 23.92 -23.26 4.52
C ILE A 358 22.99 -23.89 3.48
N LEU A 359 22.00 -24.66 3.93
CA LEU A 359 20.98 -25.27 3.06
C LEU A 359 19.78 -24.31 2.92
N LEU A 360 19.30 -24.12 1.70
CA LEU A 360 18.07 -23.40 1.39
C LEU A 360 17.08 -24.37 0.74
N SER A 361 15.87 -24.45 1.30
CA SER A 361 14.81 -25.34 0.85
C SER A 361 13.47 -24.70 1.20
N HIS A 362 12.54 -24.52 0.26
CA HIS A 362 11.24 -23.92 0.63
C HIS A 362 10.50 -24.78 1.67
N VAL A 363 10.52 -26.11 1.50
CA VAL A 363 9.91 -27.08 2.41
C VAL A 363 10.87 -27.40 3.56
N PRO A 364 10.45 -27.34 4.84
CA PRO A 364 11.29 -27.64 5.98
C PRO A 364 11.83 -29.08 6.06
N LEU A 365 12.94 -29.28 6.77
CA LEU A 365 13.52 -30.61 6.99
C LEU A 365 12.69 -31.46 7.95
N TYR A 366 12.74 -32.79 7.78
CA TYR A 366 12.05 -33.72 8.65
C TYR A 366 12.44 -33.56 10.13
N ARG A 367 11.43 -33.55 10.99
CA ARG A 367 11.53 -33.48 12.45
C ARG A 367 10.50 -34.45 13.07
N ASP A 368 10.64 -34.79 14.35
CA ASP A 368 9.65 -35.64 15.03
C ASP A 368 8.35 -34.87 15.29
N ALA A 369 7.23 -35.61 15.36
CA ALA A 369 5.96 -35.04 15.80
C ALA A 369 6.09 -34.50 17.24
N GLY A 370 5.57 -33.29 17.46
CA GLY A 370 5.65 -32.58 18.74
C GLY A 370 6.96 -31.84 18.99
N THR A 371 7.93 -31.83 18.06
CA THR A 371 9.17 -31.02 18.23
C THR A 371 8.84 -29.52 18.27
N PRO A 372 9.05 -28.82 19.39
CA PRO A 372 8.68 -27.41 19.53
C PRO A 372 9.52 -26.48 18.65
N CYS A 373 8.87 -25.50 18.04
CA CYS A 373 9.47 -24.43 17.24
C CYS A 373 10.10 -23.27 18.04
N GLY A 374 9.90 -23.26 19.36
CA GLY A 374 10.47 -22.24 20.25
C GLY A 374 9.61 -20.99 20.44
N PRO A 375 10.12 -19.99 21.18
CA PRO A 375 9.33 -18.90 21.76
C PRO A 375 8.88 -17.81 20.77
N LEU A 376 9.41 -17.81 19.55
CA LEU A 376 9.16 -16.77 18.55
C LEU A 376 8.01 -17.11 17.58
N ARG A 377 7.49 -18.35 17.61
CA ARG A 377 6.26 -18.73 16.87
C ARG A 377 5.06 -17.94 17.41
N GLU A 378 4.37 -17.23 16.54
CA GLU A 378 3.28 -16.31 16.91
C GLU A 378 1.98 -17.05 17.22
N HIS A 379 1.58 -17.99 16.35
CA HIS A 379 0.26 -18.61 16.44
C HIS A 379 0.10 -19.44 17.73
N TRP A 380 1.20 -20.05 18.19
CA TRP A 380 1.25 -20.89 19.39
C TRP A 380 2.58 -20.74 20.12
N PRO A 381 2.69 -19.88 21.16
CA PRO A 381 3.89 -19.80 21.98
C PRO A 381 4.09 -21.11 22.78
N PRO A 382 5.33 -21.47 23.18
CA PRO A 382 5.64 -22.69 23.90
C PRO A 382 4.84 -22.84 25.18
N SER A 383 4.24 -24.01 25.32
CA SER A 383 3.60 -24.48 26.54
C SER A 383 4.67 -24.82 27.59
N LYS A 384 4.32 -24.68 28.87
CA LYS A 384 5.25 -24.84 30.00
C LYS A 384 4.81 -25.96 30.92
N ASN A 385 5.80 -26.68 31.46
CA ASN A 385 5.63 -27.62 32.57
C ASN A 385 5.19 -26.89 33.86
N ALA A 386 4.81 -27.66 34.89
CA ALA A 386 4.52 -27.12 36.22
C ALA A 386 5.68 -26.29 36.80
N ASP A 387 6.93 -26.68 36.48
CA ASP A 387 8.16 -26.00 36.92
C ASP A 387 8.52 -24.77 36.06
N GLY A 388 7.67 -24.39 35.10
CA GLY A 388 7.85 -23.22 34.24
C GLY A 388 8.82 -23.40 33.06
N THR A 389 9.48 -24.55 32.95
CA THR A 389 10.32 -24.93 31.80
C THR A 389 9.48 -25.23 30.55
N PRO A 390 9.97 -24.99 29.33
CA PRO A 390 9.29 -25.43 28.11
C PRO A 390 9.09 -26.95 28.09
N LEU A 391 7.98 -27.39 27.50
CA LEU A 391 7.73 -28.81 27.21
C LEU A 391 8.73 -29.34 26.17
N GLU A 392 9.27 -30.54 26.39
CA GLU A 392 10.18 -31.21 25.44
C GLU A 392 9.45 -31.64 24.15
N LYS A 393 8.16 -32.00 24.30
CA LYS A 393 7.22 -32.20 23.19
C LYS A 393 5.99 -31.32 23.41
N ASP A 394 5.71 -30.45 22.45
CA ASP A 394 4.57 -29.55 22.45
C ASP A 394 3.93 -29.54 21.06
N ASP A 395 2.95 -30.42 20.85
CA ASP A 395 2.20 -30.53 19.59
C ASP A 395 1.49 -29.22 19.18
N ARG A 396 1.33 -28.26 20.10
CA ARG A 396 0.73 -26.95 19.81
C ARG A 396 1.77 -25.98 19.23
N ASN A 397 2.97 -25.94 19.80
CA ASN A 397 4.07 -25.10 19.31
C ASN A 397 4.84 -25.75 18.14
N ALA A 398 4.73 -27.06 17.96
CA ALA A 398 5.33 -27.79 16.85
C ALA A 398 4.66 -27.47 15.50
N LEU A 399 5.43 -27.64 14.43
CA LEU A 399 4.93 -27.70 13.06
C LEU A 399 4.26 -29.07 12.84
N SER A 400 3.03 -29.10 12.31
CA SER A 400 2.28 -30.34 12.13
C SER A 400 2.82 -31.18 10.98
N ILE A 401 3.14 -32.44 11.23
CA ILE A 401 3.60 -33.39 10.20
C ILE A 401 2.37 -33.92 9.45
N THR A 402 1.89 -33.11 8.51
CA THR A 402 0.68 -33.35 7.72
C THR A 402 0.96 -33.17 6.23
N ARG A 403 0.24 -33.94 5.41
CA ARG A 403 0.22 -33.82 3.96
C ARG A 403 -1.20 -33.62 3.45
N GLY A 404 -1.35 -32.93 2.33
CA GLY A 404 -2.63 -32.69 1.68
C GLY A 404 -2.51 -32.63 0.16
N TYR A 405 -3.48 -31.99 -0.49
CA TYR A 405 -3.46 -31.84 -1.93
C TYR A 405 -2.41 -30.79 -2.33
N GLN A 406 -1.34 -31.23 -3.01
CA GLN A 406 -0.22 -30.40 -3.48
C GLN A 406 0.51 -29.61 -2.37
N TYR A 407 0.58 -30.13 -1.14
CA TYR A 407 1.47 -29.62 -0.08
C TYR A 407 1.82 -30.71 0.95
N GLN A 408 2.96 -30.54 1.63
CA GLN A 408 3.39 -31.34 2.77
C GLN A 408 4.41 -30.53 3.59
N ASN A 409 4.10 -30.33 4.88
CA ASN A 409 4.77 -29.32 5.71
C ASN A 409 6.25 -29.62 6.07
N VAL A 410 6.74 -30.83 5.75
CA VAL A 410 8.14 -31.24 5.92
C VAL A 410 8.55 -32.21 4.81
N ILE A 411 9.81 -32.18 4.39
CA ILE A 411 10.43 -33.26 3.61
C ILE A 411 10.40 -34.54 4.44
N SER A 412 10.32 -35.73 3.82
CA SER A 412 10.34 -36.99 4.55
C SER A 412 11.71 -37.33 5.14
N ALA A 413 11.71 -38.24 6.12
CA ALA A 413 12.90 -38.59 6.90
C ALA A 413 14.05 -39.15 6.04
N ASP A 414 13.72 -40.03 5.08
CA ASP A 414 14.70 -40.66 4.20
C ASP A 414 15.27 -39.68 3.17
N LEU A 415 14.42 -38.82 2.57
CA LEU A 415 14.91 -37.76 1.67
C LEU A 415 15.75 -36.73 2.42
N THR A 416 15.34 -36.33 3.62
CA THR A 416 16.14 -35.43 4.49
C THR A 416 17.51 -36.03 4.79
N LYS A 417 17.58 -37.33 5.08
CA LYS A 417 18.84 -38.07 5.28
C LYS A 417 19.70 -38.11 4.02
N ASP A 418 19.11 -38.37 2.86
CA ASP A 418 19.80 -38.46 1.57
C ASP A 418 20.40 -37.10 1.17
N ILE A 419 19.60 -36.03 1.24
CA ILE A 419 20.00 -34.62 1.01
C ILE A 419 21.17 -34.23 1.92
N THR A 420 21.01 -34.40 3.24
CA THR A 420 22.02 -33.97 4.23
C THR A 420 23.32 -34.76 4.10
N THR A 421 23.25 -36.06 3.76
CA THR A 421 24.43 -36.90 3.53
C THR A 421 25.19 -36.49 2.26
N LYS A 422 24.50 -36.16 1.17
CA LYS A 422 25.13 -35.77 -0.10
C LYS A 422 25.77 -34.39 -0.07
N ILE A 423 25.10 -33.43 0.56
CA ILE A 423 25.58 -32.04 0.68
C ILE A 423 26.75 -31.94 1.67
N GLY A 424 26.68 -32.65 2.80
CA GLY A 424 27.73 -32.67 3.82
C GLY A 424 27.98 -31.33 4.52
N ASP A 425 28.56 -31.41 5.72
CA ASP A 425 29.05 -30.26 6.50
C ASP A 425 28.04 -29.12 6.74
N ILE A 426 26.73 -29.40 6.69
CA ILE A 426 25.68 -28.39 6.90
C ILE A 426 25.71 -27.91 8.35
N GLN A 427 25.66 -26.58 8.54
CA GLN A 427 25.52 -25.94 9.85
C GLN A 427 24.13 -25.36 10.05
N TYR A 428 23.62 -24.67 9.02
CA TYR A 428 22.34 -23.98 9.07
C TYR A 428 21.44 -24.41 7.91
N ALA A 429 20.14 -24.39 8.12
CA ALA A 429 19.13 -24.56 7.08
C ALA A 429 18.06 -23.47 7.18
N PHE A 430 17.53 -23.03 6.04
CA PHE A 430 16.48 -22.02 5.97
C PHE A 430 15.32 -22.48 5.08
N SER A 431 14.09 -22.35 5.57
CA SER A 431 12.84 -22.78 4.92
C SER A 431 11.71 -21.75 4.99
N GLY A 432 10.58 -21.94 4.30
CA GLY A 432 9.50 -20.94 4.16
C GLY A 432 8.05 -21.42 4.42
N ASP A 433 7.69 -22.63 3.95
CA ASP A 433 6.32 -23.21 3.83
C ASP A 433 5.39 -23.16 5.07
N ASP A 434 5.87 -22.83 6.27
CA ASP A 434 5.04 -22.74 7.50
C ASP A 434 4.42 -21.35 7.75
N HIS A 435 4.85 -20.33 6.99
CA HIS A 435 4.47 -18.90 7.10
C HIS A 435 4.73 -18.21 8.46
N ASP A 436 4.93 -18.93 9.56
CA ASP A 436 5.29 -18.44 10.89
C ASP A 436 6.70 -18.89 11.28
N TYR A 437 7.31 -18.25 12.27
CA TYR A 437 8.70 -18.54 12.62
C TYR A 437 8.84 -19.85 13.39
N CYS A 438 9.80 -20.70 12.99
CA CYS A 438 10.14 -21.93 13.69
C CYS A 438 11.66 -22.16 13.75
N GLU A 439 12.20 -22.45 14.92
CA GLU A 439 13.62 -22.77 15.12
C GLU A 439 13.78 -24.19 15.68
N VAL A 440 14.55 -25.05 15.00
CA VAL A 440 14.79 -26.45 15.39
C VAL A 440 16.26 -26.84 15.17
N VAL A 441 16.84 -27.61 16.08
CA VAL A 441 18.21 -28.16 15.91
C VAL A 441 18.17 -29.66 15.63
N HIS A 442 18.52 -30.04 14.40
CA HIS A 442 18.53 -31.40 13.91
C HIS A 442 19.84 -32.12 14.24
N ARG A 443 19.82 -32.96 15.28
CA ARG A 443 21.00 -33.74 15.72
C ARG A 443 21.14 -35.12 15.09
N ARG A 444 20.16 -35.57 14.30
CA ARG A 444 20.12 -36.91 13.70
C ARG A 444 20.76 -36.99 12.30
N TYR A 445 21.02 -35.85 11.68
CA TYR A 445 21.53 -35.76 10.31
C TYR A 445 23.01 -35.34 10.32
N PRO A 446 23.78 -35.72 9.28
CA PRO A 446 25.16 -35.26 9.11
C PRO A 446 25.24 -33.72 9.13
N SER A 447 26.12 -33.19 9.98
CA SER A 447 26.37 -31.75 10.16
C SER A 447 27.84 -31.53 10.48
N SER A 448 28.37 -30.33 10.28
CA SER A 448 29.77 -30.00 10.65
C SER A 448 29.93 -29.60 12.12
N GLY A 449 29.00 -29.98 13.01
CA GLY A 449 29.02 -29.58 14.42
C GLY A 449 27.92 -30.23 15.27
N GLY A 450 27.27 -29.43 16.12
CA GLY A 450 26.29 -29.90 17.13
C GLY A 450 24.88 -30.24 16.60
N GLY A 451 24.73 -30.44 15.28
CA GLY A 451 23.46 -30.56 14.56
C GLY A 451 23.22 -29.41 13.58
N ILE A 452 22.27 -29.59 12.65
CA ILE A 452 21.86 -28.53 11.71
C ILE A 452 20.84 -27.63 12.42
N ARG A 453 21.12 -26.33 12.55
CA ARG A 453 20.16 -25.34 13.08
C ARG A 453 19.28 -24.86 11.92
N GLU A 454 18.04 -25.34 11.89
CA GLU A 454 17.04 -24.92 10.90
C GLU A 454 16.20 -23.77 11.42
N PHE A 455 16.00 -22.77 10.58
CA PHE A 455 15.04 -21.69 10.75
C PHE A 455 14.01 -21.75 9.62
N THR A 456 12.75 -22.02 9.95
CA THR A 456 11.65 -21.76 9.02
C THR A 456 11.24 -20.31 9.17
N GLU A 457 11.34 -19.58 8.07
CA GLU A 457 11.24 -18.13 8.00
C GLU A 457 9.80 -17.66 7.92
N LYS A 458 9.57 -16.46 8.46
CA LYS A 458 8.23 -15.88 8.49
C LYS A 458 7.84 -15.32 7.13
N SER A 459 6.58 -15.51 6.71
CA SER A 459 6.03 -14.87 5.51
C SER A 459 6.10 -13.34 5.63
N ILE A 460 6.55 -12.68 4.58
CA ILE A 460 6.52 -11.22 4.45
C ILE A 460 5.11 -10.67 4.15
N SER A 461 4.18 -11.56 3.79
CA SER A 461 2.82 -11.23 3.39
C SER A 461 1.85 -11.26 4.57
N TRP A 462 1.18 -10.13 4.85
CA TRP A 462 0.16 -10.04 5.91
C TRP A 462 -1.14 -10.82 5.61
N ALA A 463 -1.25 -11.45 4.44
CA ALA A 463 -2.42 -12.21 4.03
C ALA A 463 -2.36 -13.71 4.42
N MET A 464 -1.22 -14.19 4.92
CA MET A 464 -0.90 -15.62 5.03
C MET A 464 -1.08 -16.20 6.44
N GLY A 465 -2.16 -15.78 7.11
CA GLY A 465 -2.61 -16.32 8.39
C GLY A 465 -1.94 -15.74 9.65
N VAL A 466 -0.79 -15.08 9.51
CA VAL A 466 -0.03 -14.46 10.62
C VAL A 466 -0.41 -13.00 10.87
N ARG A 467 -0.43 -12.53 12.13
CA ARG A 467 -0.75 -11.14 12.47
C ARG A 467 0.42 -10.21 12.22
N ARG A 468 1.63 -10.59 12.62
CA ARG A 468 2.86 -9.83 12.37
C ARG A 468 3.71 -10.61 11.36
N PRO A 469 3.56 -10.35 10.05
CA PRO A 469 4.46 -10.94 9.06
C PRO A 469 5.91 -10.49 9.32
N GLY A 470 6.87 -11.07 8.62
CA GLY A 470 8.27 -10.78 8.86
C GLY A 470 9.18 -11.14 7.71
N PHE A 471 10.46 -10.97 7.96
CA PHE A 471 11.57 -11.48 7.15
C PHE A 471 12.73 -11.71 8.11
N SER A 472 13.82 -12.36 7.69
CA SER A 472 15.03 -12.42 8.52
C SER A 472 16.23 -11.83 7.82
N VAL A 473 17.16 -11.38 8.65
CA VAL A 473 18.43 -10.82 8.23
C VAL A 473 19.58 -11.60 8.84
N LEU A 474 20.66 -11.71 8.09
CA LEU A 474 21.85 -12.44 8.49
C LEU A 474 23.08 -11.59 8.30
N SER A 475 23.92 -11.64 9.32
CA SER A 475 25.25 -11.08 9.29
C SER A 475 26.23 -12.22 9.11
N LEU A 476 26.99 -12.19 8.01
CA LEU A 476 27.99 -13.20 7.68
C LEU A 476 29.38 -12.60 7.85
N TYR A 477 30.19 -13.18 8.74
CA TYR A 477 31.57 -12.79 8.94
C TYR A 477 32.47 -14.02 9.00
N ASN A 478 33.10 -14.34 7.86
CA ASN A 478 34.10 -15.40 7.73
C ASN A 478 35.31 -14.87 6.95
N PRO A 479 36.29 -14.22 7.62
CA PRO A 479 37.50 -13.77 6.96
C PRO A 479 38.40 -14.96 6.62
N ILE A 480 38.72 -15.11 5.34
CA ILE A 480 39.52 -16.21 4.79
C ILE A 480 40.81 -15.71 4.14
N ASP A 481 41.82 -16.55 4.08
CA ASP A 481 43.06 -16.31 3.34
C ASP A 481 42.89 -16.56 1.84
N ALA A 482 43.94 -16.27 1.07
CA ALA A 482 44.02 -16.50 -0.35
C ALA A 482 43.79 -17.98 -0.75
N ASN A 483 43.99 -18.93 0.17
CA ASN A 483 43.77 -20.36 -0.02
C ASN A 483 42.40 -20.81 0.51
N GLY A 484 41.50 -19.88 0.85
CA GLY A 484 40.16 -20.13 1.39
C GLY A 484 40.12 -20.74 2.78
N LYS A 485 41.21 -20.68 3.55
CA LYS A 485 41.24 -21.11 4.96
C LYS A 485 40.82 -19.95 5.87
N PRO A 486 40.08 -20.19 6.96
CA PRO A 486 39.72 -19.13 7.91
C PRO A 486 40.97 -18.52 8.56
N ILE A 487 40.98 -17.19 8.69
CA ILE A 487 42.06 -16.43 9.34
C ILE A 487 41.92 -16.47 10.87
N HIS A 488 40.68 -16.55 11.38
CA HIS A 488 40.38 -16.69 12.80
C HIS A 488 40.21 -18.15 13.22
N THR A 489 40.22 -18.37 14.54
CA THR A 489 40.31 -19.70 15.15
C THR A 489 39.07 -20.55 14.84
N SER A 490 39.27 -21.83 14.55
CA SER A 490 38.19 -22.79 14.36
C SER A 490 37.32 -22.92 15.62
N GLY A 491 36.09 -22.39 15.58
CA GLY A 491 35.11 -22.50 16.66
C GLY A 491 34.24 -21.26 16.90
N GLU A 492 34.57 -20.10 16.32
CA GLU A 492 33.72 -18.90 16.39
C GLU A 492 32.52 -19.01 15.42
N GLU A 493 31.34 -18.52 15.82
CA GLU A 493 30.15 -18.48 14.95
C GLU A 493 30.39 -17.49 13.80
N THR A 494 30.34 -17.95 12.55
CA THR A 494 30.55 -17.09 11.36
C THR A 494 29.27 -16.46 10.82
N LEU A 495 28.12 -16.79 11.42
CA LEU A 495 26.78 -16.37 11.02
C LEU A 495 25.98 -15.94 12.26
N GLN A 496 25.40 -14.75 12.20
CA GLN A 496 24.40 -14.27 13.18
C GLN A 496 23.07 -14.06 12.45
N HIS A 497 21.98 -14.55 13.03
CA HIS A 497 20.61 -14.47 12.49
C HIS A 497 19.74 -13.57 13.36
N HIS A 498 18.85 -12.80 12.73
CA HIS A 498 17.88 -11.95 13.42
C HIS A 498 16.54 -11.88 12.67
N LEU A 499 15.45 -12.16 13.38
CA LEU A 499 14.07 -12.11 12.87
C LEU A 499 13.49 -10.69 12.93
N CYS A 500 13.10 -10.17 11.76
CA CYS A 500 12.48 -8.86 11.59
C CYS A 500 10.95 -8.94 11.53
N LEU A 501 10.28 -8.36 12.53
CA LEU A 501 8.83 -8.43 12.68
C LEU A 501 8.13 -7.15 12.20
N MET A 502 7.26 -7.29 11.21
CA MET A 502 6.55 -6.19 10.55
C MET A 502 5.20 -5.87 11.22
N PRO A 503 4.60 -4.69 10.91
CA PRO A 503 3.39 -4.23 11.59
C PRO A 503 2.16 -5.12 11.36
N ASP A 504 1.35 -5.28 12.42
CA ASP A 504 0.03 -5.92 12.36
C ASP A 504 -0.97 -5.05 11.58
N GLN A 505 -1.02 -5.29 10.28
CA GLN A 505 -1.86 -4.54 9.33
C GLN A 505 -3.36 -4.65 9.65
N LEU A 506 -3.80 -5.84 10.08
CA LEU A 506 -5.19 -6.06 10.49
C LEU A 506 -5.50 -5.32 11.79
N GLY A 507 -4.56 -5.27 12.73
CA GLY A 507 -4.63 -4.45 13.94
C GLY A 507 -4.70 -2.95 13.67
N ILE A 508 -3.96 -2.44 12.67
CA ILE A 508 -4.05 -1.05 12.21
C ILE A 508 -5.45 -0.76 11.66
N PHE A 509 -5.98 -1.63 10.80
CA PHE A 509 -7.34 -1.49 10.27
C PHE A 509 -8.43 -1.53 11.36
N ILE A 510 -8.31 -2.41 12.35
CA ILE A 510 -9.24 -2.45 13.50
C ILE A 510 -9.20 -1.11 14.25
N ARG A 511 -8.02 -0.52 14.47
CA ARG A 511 -7.89 0.82 15.10
C ARG A 511 -8.56 1.92 14.26
N TYR A 512 -8.45 1.88 12.93
CA TYR A 512 -9.17 2.81 12.05
C TYR A 512 -10.70 2.64 12.16
N VAL A 513 -11.21 1.40 12.22
CA VAL A 513 -12.65 1.14 12.40
C VAL A 513 -13.15 1.64 13.76
N LEU A 514 -12.41 1.39 14.84
CA LEU A 514 -12.75 1.88 16.18
C LEU A 514 -12.77 3.43 16.22
N LEU A 515 -11.78 4.08 15.60
CA LEU A 515 -11.74 5.53 15.48
C LEU A 515 -12.90 6.08 14.62
N LEU A 516 -13.34 5.36 13.59
CA LEU A 516 -14.50 5.70 12.79
C LEU A 516 -15.80 5.65 13.61
N VAL A 517 -16.02 4.58 14.38
CA VAL A 517 -17.17 4.48 15.28
C VAL A 517 -17.16 5.63 16.29
N PHE A 518 -16.02 5.89 16.95
CA PHE A 518 -15.86 7.02 17.88
C PHE A 518 -16.15 8.38 17.22
N THR A 519 -15.65 8.59 16.00
CA THR A 519 -15.86 9.81 15.22
C THR A 519 -17.34 10.02 14.89
N LEU A 520 -18.03 8.97 14.41
CA LEU A 520 -19.45 9.02 14.08
C LEU A 520 -20.28 9.33 15.33
N SER A 521 -20.01 8.67 16.46
CA SER A 521 -20.67 8.97 17.74
C SER A 521 -20.47 10.42 18.20
N CYS A 522 -19.26 10.96 18.12
CA CYS A 522 -18.98 12.36 18.44
C CYS A 522 -19.74 13.34 17.52
N LEU A 523 -19.85 13.02 16.22
CA LEU A 523 -20.56 13.84 15.24
C LEU A 523 -22.08 13.75 15.40
N LEU A 524 -22.63 12.59 15.76
CA LEU A 524 -24.05 12.40 16.10
C LEU A 524 -24.43 13.23 17.33
N LEU A 525 -23.64 13.15 18.41
CA LEU A 525 -23.85 13.94 19.63
C LEU A 525 -23.79 15.45 19.35
N ARG A 526 -22.82 15.90 18.53
CA ARG A 526 -22.76 17.30 18.09
C ARG A 526 -23.99 17.69 17.27
N ALA A 527 -24.42 16.87 16.31
CA ALA A 527 -25.61 17.16 15.51
C ALA A 527 -26.87 17.25 16.37
N GLY A 528 -27.02 16.36 17.37
CA GLY A 528 -28.11 16.40 18.36
C GLY A 528 -28.11 17.70 19.16
N HIS A 529 -26.96 18.07 19.74
CA HIS A 529 -26.82 19.33 20.48
C HIS A 529 -27.06 20.58 19.61
N MET A 530 -26.67 20.56 18.32
CA MET A 530 -26.98 21.65 17.36
C MET A 530 -28.47 21.70 16.98
N ALA A 531 -29.15 20.55 16.87
CA ALA A 531 -30.58 20.50 16.62
C ALA A 531 -31.40 20.99 17.83
N MET A 532 -30.94 20.71 19.05
CA MET A 532 -31.51 21.25 20.30
C MET A 532 -31.18 22.74 20.51
N ASN A 533 -30.07 23.24 19.96
CA ASN A 533 -29.65 24.65 20.05
C ASN A 533 -29.49 25.29 18.66
N PRO A 534 -30.59 25.55 17.89
CA PRO A 534 -30.49 26.09 16.53
C PRO A 534 -29.64 27.36 16.41
N GLN A 535 -29.67 28.24 17.42
CA GLN A 535 -28.87 29.48 17.49
C GLN A 535 -27.36 29.30 17.32
N LYS A 536 -26.84 28.07 17.50
CA LYS A 536 -25.41 27.75 17.39
C LYS A 536 -25.06 27.07 16.05
N SER A 537 -26.05 26.76 15.20
CA SER A 537 -25.85 26.08 13.92
C SER A 537 -25.66 27.07 12.77
N GLN A 538 -24.78 26.71 11.83
CA GLN A 538 -24.56 27.44 10.57
C GLN A 538 -25.64 27.16 9.51
N PHE A 539 -26.50 26.16 9.72
CA PHE A 539 -27.61 25.78 8.83
C PHE A 539 -28.98 26.22 9.37
N ALA A 540 -29.04 26.67 10.63
CA ALA A 540 -30.18 27.42 11.12
C ALA A 540 -30.15 28.83 10.48
N GLY A 541 -31.24 29.22 9.83
CA GLY A 541 -31.41 30.62 9.44
C GLY A 541 -31.54 31.51 10.69
N PRO A 542 -31.14 32.79 10.62
CA PRO A 542 -31.32 33.71 11.75
C PRO A 542 -32.79 33.73 12.19
N GLU A 543 -33.00 33.94 13.49
CA GLU A 543 -34.34 34.28 13.98
C GLU A 543 -34.84 35.50 13.23
N SER A 544 -36.12 35.44 12.82
CA SER A 544 -36.83 36.61 12.34
C SER A 544 -36.76 37.68 13.41
N PRO A 545 -36.29 38.91 13.11
CA PRO A 545 -36.33 39.99 14.09
C PRO A 545 -37.77 40.17 14.58
N LEU A 546 -37.95 40.22 15.90
CA LEU A 546 -39.25 40.35 16.58
C LEU A 546 -39.82 41.78 16.49
N LEU A 547 -39.71 42.40 15.30
CA LEU A 547 -40.18 43.76 15.02
C LEU A 547 -41.04 43.72 13.75
N PRO A 548 -42.34 44.06 13.84
CA PRO A 548 -43.22 44.09 12.68
C PRO A 548 -42.90 45.31 11.80
N THR A 549 -42.29 45.08 10.64
CA THR A 549 -42.17 46.12 9.60
C THR A 549 -43.49 46.23 8.83
N THR A 550 -44.27 47.26 9.16
CA THR A 550 -45.54 47.57 8.48
C THR A 550 -45.32 48.17 7.10
N SER A 551 -45.33 47.34 6.05
CA SER A 551 -45.49 47.79 4.67
C SER A 551 -45.90 46.62 3.75
N ALA A 552 -47.17 46.24 3.84
CA ALA A 552 -47.81 45.31 2.90
C ALA A 552 -49.27 45.73 2.71
N ALA A 553 -49.47 46.78 1.92
CA ALA A 553 -50.75 47.14 1.32
C ALA A 553 -50.59 47.08 -0.20
N ASP A 554 -51.71 46.80 -0.88
CA ASP A 554 -51.94 46.86 -2.32
C ASP A 554 -51.23 45.80 -3.18
N GLY A 555 -52.02 44.84 -3.70
CA GLY A 555 -51.52 43.81 -4.61
C GLY A 555 -52.47 42.66 -4.99
N GLU A 556 -53.66 42.52 -4.39
CA GLU A 556 -54.61 41.49 -4.81
C GLU A 556 -55.32 41.89 -6.11
N LYS A 557 -55.06 41.13 -7.18
CA LYS A 557 -55.74 41.27 -8.46
C LYS A 557 -56.51 39.98 -8.76
N CYS A 558 -57.80 40.10 -9.01
CA CYS A 558 -58.72 38.97 -9.19
C CYS A 558 -58.27 37.99 -10.28
N SER A 559 -58.42 36.69 -9.99
CA SER A 559 -58.63 35.66 -11.01
C SER A 559 -59.96 34.96 -10.72
N SER A 560 -60.98 35.30 -11.50
CA SER A 560 -62.33 34.75 -11.40
C SER A 560 -62.40 33.31 -11.94
N SER A 561 -62.92 32.40 -11.14
CA SER A 561 -63.53 31.14 -11.61
C SER A 561 -64.79 30.91 -10.80
N GLY A 562 -65.94 31.29 -11.36
CA GLY A 562 -67.23 31.09 -10.70
C GLY A 562 -67.80 29.71 -11.01
N THR A 563 -68.41 29.10 -10.00
CA THR A 563 -69.47 28.12 -10.17
C THR A 563 -70.52 28.39 -9.10
N SER A 564 -71.79 28.50 -9.51
CA SER A 564 -72.92 28.76 -8.63
C SER A 564 -73.38 27.50 -7.90
N SER A 565 -73.93 27.68 -6.70
CA SER A 565 -75.23 27.12 -6.28
C SER A 565 -75.65 27.75 -4.95
N ASP A 566 -76.91 28.21 -4.90
CA ASP A 566 -77.92 28.09 -3.84
C ASP A 566 -77.47 27.96 -2.35
N ASP A 567 -78.12 28.58 -1.36
CA ASP A 567 -79.57 28.83 -1.27
C ASP A 567 -79.95 29.86 -0.17
N GLY A 568 -81.22 30.28 -0.14
CA GLY A 568 -82.02 30.28 1.10
C GLY A 568 -81.87 31.36 2.19
N ILE A 569 -82.43 32.54 1.92
CA ILE A 569 -83.03 33.56 2.83
C ILE A 569 -83.50 33.07 4.24
N THR A 570 -83.18 33.83 5.30
CA THR A 570 -84.12 34.38 6.35
C THR A 570 -83.31 35.21 7.38
N GLN A 571 -83.49 36.52 7.58
CA GLN A 571 -84.58 37.35 8.15
C GLN A 571 -84.66 37.44 9.70
N HIS A 572 -84.76 38.70 10.16
CA HIS A 572 -85.22 39.22 11.46
C HIS A 572 -84.40 39.08 12.76
N SER A 573 -83.58 40.11 12.98
CA SER A 573 -83.63 41.03 14.14
C SER A 573 -84.48 40.66 15.36
N TYR A 574 -83.83 40.54 16.52
CA TYR A 574 -84.29 41.18 17.76
C TYR A 574 -83.13 41.94 18.39
N ALA A 575 -83.41 43.17 18.84
CA ALA A 575 -82.48 43.98 19.60
C ALA A 575 -82.90 43.94 21.07
N GLU A 576 -81.93 43.84 21.98
CA GLU A 576 -82.11 44.44 23.29
C GLU A 576 -80.79 45.01 23.83
N ASN A 577 -80.90 46.16 24.51
CA ASN A 577 -79.77 46.94 24.97
C ASN A 577 -79.04 46.24 26.12
N ASN A 578 -77.72 46.35 26.16
CA ASN A 578 -77.09 46.64 27.45
C ASN A 578 -75.94 47.65 27.34
N ARG A 579 -75.81 48.48 28.39
CA ARG A 579 -74.97 49.69 28.44
C ARG A 579 -73.54 49.34 28.87
N GLY A 580 -72.54 50.13 28.45
CA GLY A 580 -71.21 50.02 29.07
C GLY A 580 -70.03 50.73 28.39
N HIS A 581 -70.01 52.07 28.41
CA HIS A 581 -68.80 52.91 28.29
C HIS A 581 -67.82 52.70 27.12
N LEU A 582 -68.01 53.50 26.07
CA LEU A 582 -66.91 54.10 25.30
C LEU A 582 -66.58 55.47 25.89
N ALA A 583 -65.29 55.79 26.02
CA ALA A 583 -64.81 57.17 26.16
C ALA A 583 -63.45 57.30 25.47
N SER A 584 -63.46 57.86 24.27
CA SER A 584 -62.24 58.33 23.60
C SER A 584 -61.68 59.54 24.35
N ARG A 585 -60.36 59.76 24.25
CA ARG A 585 -59.77 61.08 24.53
C ARG A 585 -59.03 61.59 23.31
N SER A 586 -59.40 62.80 22.93
CA SER A 586 -58.86 63.57 21.83
C SER A 586 -57.47 64.13 22.13
N SER A 587 -56.79 64.49 21.06
CA SER A 587 -55.51 65.19 21.02
C SER A 587 -55.64 66.67 21.41
N ALA A 588 -54.62 67.22 22.08
CA ALA A 588 -54.37 68.66 22.15
C ALA A 588 -52.91 69.01 22.47
N SER A 589 -52.19 69.51 21.46
CA SER A 589 -51.10 70.51 21.48
C SER A 589 -50.30 70.81 22.78
N LYS A 590 -48.95 70.87 22.69
CA LYS A 590 -48.19 72.15 22.58
C LYS A 590 -46.64 72.00 22.58
N LYS A 591 -46.02 72.89 21.77
CA LYS A 591 -44.72 73.59 21.94
C LYS A 591 -43.36 72.88 21.86
N GLU A 592 -42.59 73.30 20.83
CA GLU A 592 -41.30 74.04 20.91
C GLU A 592 -40.24 73.58 21.94
N ARG A 593 -38.99 73.31 21.56
CA ARG A 593 -38.04 74.32 21.06
C ARG A 593 -36.79 73.71 20.40
N SER A 594 -36.17 74.46 19.49
CA SER A 594 -34.83 74.18 18.94
C SER A 594 -33.72 74.87 19.76
N VAL A 595 -32.53 74.26 19.78
CA VAL A 595 -31.28 74.88 20.29
C VAL A 595 -30.10 74.44 19.41
N SER A 596 -29.38 75.42 18.87
CA SER A 596 -28.00 75.27 18.39
C SER A 596 -27.07 75.97 19.39
N PRO A 597 -25.75 75.72 19.33
CA PRO A 597 -24.92 76.84 18.84
C PRO A 597 -23.73 76.44 17.93
N LEU A 598 -23.26 77.49 17.24
CA LEU A 598 -21.94 77.83 16.67
C LEU A 598 -20.74 76.90 16.95
N GLY A 599 -19.70 76.81 16.11
CA GLY A 599 -19.38 77.55 14.86
C GLY A 599 -17.87 77.46 14.55
N GLY A 600 -17.43 77.87 13.35
CA GLY A 600 -16.01 77.88 12.97
C GLY A 600 -15.76 78.21 11.49
N TYR A 601 -14.95 79.23 11.20
CA TYR A 601 -14.71 79.82 9.87
C TYR A 601 -13.48 79.22 9.15
N GLY A 602 -13.42 79.33 7.81
CA GLY A 602 -12.18 79.14 7.03
C GLY A 602 -12.33 79.21 5.49
N LEU A 603 -11.83 80.29 4.88
CA LEU A 603 -11.61 80.51 3.42
C LEU A 603 -10.47 81.56 3.25
N PRO A 604 -9.75 81.66 2.10
CA PRO A 604 -9.26 80.63 1.17
C PRO A 604 -7.69 80.67 1.15
N PRO A 605 -6.88 81.30 0.25
CA PRO A 605 -7.01 81.70 -1.16
C PRO A 605 -6.28 80.78 -2.21
N PRO A 606 -5.10 81.04 -2.86
CA PRO A 606 -5.09 80.90 -4.33
C PRO A 606 -3.89 80.20 -5.03
N ALA A 607 -4.06 79.98 -6.35
CA ALA A 607 -3.11 80.26 -7.46
C ALA A 607 -2.85 79.12 -8.49
N HIS A 608 -2.97 79.52 -9.76
CA HIS A 608 -2.56 78.89 -11.04
C HIS A 608 -1.02 78.94 -11.26
N PRO A 609 -0.44 78.53 -12.43
CA PRO A 609 -0.90 77.69 -13.57
C PRO A 609 0.15 76.61 -14.02
N GLN A 610 -0.12 75.82 -15.08
CA GLN A 610 0.67 75.84 -16.35
C GLN A 610 0.20 74.80 -17.41
N GLN A 611 0.15 75.28 -18.67
CA GLN A 611 0.43 74.64 -19.98
C GLN A 611 0.03 73.16 -20.22
N ALA A 612 -0.82 72.75 -21.17
CA ALA A 612 -1.24 73.22 -22.51
C ALA A 612 -0.34 72.85 -23.72
N GLN A 613 -0.80 71.86 -24.50
CA GLN A 613 -0.66 71.70 -25.96
C GLN A 613 -2.06 71.21 -26.44
N GLN A 614 -2.85 71.97 -27.21
CA GLN A 614 -2.78 72.21 -28.68
C GLN A 614 -2.85 70.89 -29.47
N SER A 615 -3.74 70.67 -30.46
CA SER A 615 -4.54 71.55 -31.34
C SER A 615 -5.96 70.98 -31.58
N ALA A 616 -7.06 71.76 -31.60
CA ALA A 616 -7.69 72.42 -32.77
C ALA A 616 -7.92 71.48 -33.99
N ASN A 617 -9.10 71.35 -34.62
CA ASN A 617 -10.14 72.33 -35.00
C ASN A 617 -11.38 71.57 -35.62
N PRO A 618 -12.48 72.19 -36.15
CA PRO A 618 -13.42 73.19 -35.60
C PRO A 618 -14.95 72.86 -35.84
N TYR A 619 -15.84 73.82 -35.49
CA TYR A 619 -17.28 74.02 -35.89
C TYR A 619 -18.48 73.65 -34.97
N LYS A 620 -18.78 74.61 -34.07
CA LYS A 620 -20.08 75.26 -33.72
C LYS A 620 -21.47 74.61 -34.02
N VAL A 621 -22.25 74.41 -32.93
CA VAL A 621 -23.65 74.84 -32.57
C VAL A 621 -24.62 75.41 -33.65
N PRO A 622 -25.99 75.37 -33.51
CA PRO A 622 -26.80 75.20 -32.28
C PRO A 622 -28.09 74.32 -32.36
N LEU A 623 -28.99 74.53 -31.39
CA LEU A 623 -30.27 73.88 -31.07
C LEU A 623 -31.41 73.96 -32.13
N VAL A 624 -32.26 72.92 -32.10
CA VAL A 624 -33.74 72.93 -32.27
C VAL A 624 -34.31 73.48 -33.59
N SER A 625 -34.59 72.57 -34.53
CA SER A 625 -35.84 72.59 -35.33
C SER A 625 -36.08 71.25 -36.03
N HIS A 626 -37.04 70.46 -35.54
CA HIS A 626 -38.15 69.89 -36.32
C HIS A 626 -38.96 68.89 -35.49
N ALA A 627 -40.24 69.21 -35.28
CA ALA A 627 -41.24 68.22 -34.92
C ALA A 627 -41.65 67.45 -36.17
N GLY A 628 -41.82 66.13 -36.06
CA GLY A 628 -42.31 65.31 -37.17
C GLY A 628 -42.13 63.81 -36.93
N TYR A 629 -43.27 63.10 -36.90
CA TYR A 629 -43.42 61.66 -37.08
C TYR A 629 -43.01 60.71 -35.94
N TYR A 630 -44.01 60.08 -35.33
CA TYR A 630 -43.90 58.82 -34.59
C TYR A 630 -43.91 57.63 -35.56
N PRO A 631 -43.06 56.64 -35.34
CA PRO A 631 -43.49 55.24 -35.42
C PRO A 631 -43.14 54.46 -34.13
N ASP A 632 -43.72 53.26 -34.00
CA ASP A 632 -43.91 52.60 -32.71
C ASP A 632 -42.65 52.30 -31.89
N ARG A 633 -42.80 52.50 -30.58
CA ARG A 633 -41.76 52.27 -29.58
C ARG A 633 -41.64 50.77 -29.32
N ALA A 634 -40.74 50.10 -30.03
CA ALA A 634 -40.34 48.72 -29.73
C ALA A 634 -40.03 48.56 -28.24
N GLU A 635 -40.65 47.56 -27.61
CA GLU A 635 -40.48 47.23 -26.20
C GLU A 635 -39.04 46.80 -25.92
N ARG A 636 -38.21 47.75 -25.47
CA ARG A 636 -36.98 47.40 -24.75
C ARG A 636 -37.37 46.89 -23.37
N ASN A 637 -37.59 45.58 -23.31
CA ASN A 637 -37.61 44.81 -22.06
C ASN A 637 -36.35 45.15 -21.26
N PHE A 638 -36.49 46.06 -20.30
CA PHE A 638 -35.58 46.11 -19.16
C PHE A 638 -35.84 44.82 -18.39
N GLU A 639 -34.99 43.82 -18.59
CA GLU A 639 -34.94 42.66 -17.72
C GLU A 639 -34.78 43.18 -16.29
N ARG A 640 -35.86 43.08 -15.53
CA ARG A 640 -35.85 43.29 -14.09
C ARG A 640 -34.89 42.24 -13.57
N ALA A 641 -33.71 42.66 -13.13
CA ALA A 641 -32.73 41.74 -12.56
C ALA A 641 -33.34 41.12 -11.31
N ASP A 642 -33.95 39.94 -11.48
CA ASP A 642 -34.46 39.14 -10.39
C ASP A 642 -33.27 38.77 -9.51
N VAL A 643 -33.11 39.55 -8.45
CA VAL A 643 -32.21 39.23 -7.36
C VAL A 643 -32.74 37.92 -6.77
N PHE A 644 -32.17 36.82 -7.25
CA PHE A 644 -32.37 35.48 -6.70
C PHE A 644 -31.81 35.47 -5.28
N VAL A 645 -32.61 35.98 -4.35
CA VAL A 645 -32.45 35.74 -2.92
C VAL A 645 -32.64 34.25 -2.75
N ASP A 646 -31.53 33.53 -2.68
CA ASP A 646 -31.44 32.11 -2.39
C ASP A 646 -32.19 31.83 -1.08
N LYS A 647 -33.49 31.55 -1.17
CA LYS A 647 -34.40 31.21 -0.07
C LYS A 647 -34.03 29.81 0.44
N ARG A 648 -32.84 29.68 1.02
CA ARG A 648 -32.37 28.48 1.70
C ARG A 648 -33.43 28.09 2.73
N ARG A 649 -34.12 26.98 2.47
CA ARG A 649 -35.21 26.49 3.32
C ARG A 649 -34.67 26.37 4.74
N LYS A 650 -35.26 27.13 5.67
CA LYS A 650 -34.86 27.14 7.09
C LYS A 650 -35.00 25.72 7.65
N LEU A 651 -33.88 25.02 7.85
CA LEU A 651 -33.90 23.67 8.39
C LEU A 651 -34.12 23.75 9.90
N LYS A 652 -35.10 22.99 10.41
CA LYS A 652 -35.42 22.86 11.84
C LYS A 652 -35.60 21.37 12.18
N GLY A 653 -35.39 21.02 13.46
CA GLY A 653 -35.55 19.66 13.97
C GLY A 653 -34.69 18.62 13.23
N LEU A 654 -35.28 17.46 12.91
CA LEU A 654 -34.63 16.34 12.22
C LEU A 654 -33.90 16.73 10.92
N LYS A 655 -34.43 17.70 10.16
CA LYS A 655 -33.79 18.17 8.92
C LYS A 655 -32.51 18.98 9.18
N LEU A 656 -32.45 19.71 10.30
CA LEU A 656 -31.25 20.42 10.74
C LEU A 656 -30.20 19.44 11.29
N PHE A 657 -30.64 18.45 12.09
CA PHE A 657 -29.81 17.36 12.59
C PHE A 657 -29.10 16.63 11.45
N TYR A 658 -29.85 16.17 10.44
CA TYR A 658 -29.30 15.42 9.31
C TYR A 658 -28.30 16.26 8.50
N ALA A 659 -28.61 17.54 8.24
CA ALA A 659 -27.70 18.44 7.51
C ALA A 659 -26.39 18.73 8.26
N GLU A 660 -26.45 19.03 9.57
CA GLU A 660 -25.25 19.19 10.39
C GLU A 660 -24.42 17.90 10.46
N PHE A 661 -25.07 16.74 10.66
CA PHE A 661 -24.38 15.45 10.71
C PHE A 661 -23.69 15.14 9.37
N GLN A 662 -24.45 15.16 8.26
CA GLN A 662 -23.94 14.88 6.93
C GLN A 662 -22.79 15.81 6.55
N TRP A 663 -22.93 17.13 6.75
CA TRP A 663 -21.86 18.09 6.45
C TRP A 663 -20.60 17.83 7.29
N SER A 664 -20.78 17.49 8.56
CA SER A 664 -19.66 17.23 9.47
C SER A 664 -18.92 15.95 9.11
N VAL A 665 -19.66 14.88 8.77
CA VAL A 665 -19.09 13.61 8.29
C VAL A 665 -18.33 13.84 6.98
N VAL A 666 -18.94 14.49 5.98
CA VAL A 666 -18.30 14.80 4.70
C VAL A 666 -17.04 15.64 4.88
N ARG A 667 -17.07 16.64 5.79
CA ARG A 667 -15.91 17.50 6.08
C ARG A 667 -14.75 16.73 6.69
N VAL A 668 -15.00 15.83 7.66
CA VAL A 668 -13.95 14.99 8.26
C VAL A 668 -13.46 14.00 7.21
N ALA A 669 -14.35 13.22 6.59
CA ALA A 669 -14.02 12.19 5.61
C ALA A 669 -13.19 12.74 4.44
N TYR A 670 -13.53 13.92 3.90
CA TYR A 670 -12.76 14.55 2.83
C TYR A 670 -11.30 14.82 3.24
N ALA A 671 -11.07 15.39 4.43
CA ALA A 671 -9.73 15.67 4.91
C ALA A 671 -8.92 14.39 5.18
N VAL A 672 -9.56 13.37 5.77
CA VAL A 672 -8.93 12.09 6.10
C VAL A 672 -8.59 11.28 4.85
N LEU A 673 -9.52 11.16 3.90
CA LEU A 673 -9.29 10.43 2.65
C LEU A 673 -8.27 11.14 1.75
N ALA A 674 -8.24 12.48 1.73
CA ALA A 674 -7.19 13.23 1.04
C ALA A 674 -5.81 13.01 1.67
N TRP A 675 -5.73 12.97 3.01
CA TRP A 675 -4.48 12.68 3.72
C TRP A 675 -4.00 11.25 3.52
N TYR A 676 -4.90 10.27 3.64
CA TYR A 676 -4.62 8.86 3.38
C TYR A 676 -4.16 8.63 1.93
N GLY A 677 -4.90 9.17 0.95
CA GLY A 677 -4.52 9.09 -0.47
C GLY A 677 -3.17 9.76 -0.78
N PHE A 678 -2.85 10.88 -0.11
CA PHE A 678 -1.52 11.50 -0.20
C PHE A 678 -0.42 10.60 0.37
N LEU A 679 -0.66 9.98 1.53
CA LEU A 679 0.28 9.05 2.16
C LEU A 679 0.47 7.76 1.35
N LEU A 680 -0.55 7.27 0.65
CA LEU A 680 -0.41 6.15 -0.29
C LEU A 680 0.29 6.55 -1.60
N TYR A 681 0.07 7.77 -2.11
CA TYR A 681 0.72 8.23 -3.35
C TYR A 681 2.22 8.54 -3.16
N ARG A 682 2.60 9.12 -2.03
CA ARG A 682 4.00 9.18 -1.59
C ARG A 682 4.44 7.88 -0.90
N GLY A 683 3.65 6.81 -1.02
CA GLY A 683 3.76 5.51 -0.33
C GLY A 683 5.19 5.09 -0.14
#